data_AF-A0A7V8UH51-F1
#
_entry.id   AF-A0A7V8UH51-F1
#
_cell.length_a   1.000
_cell.length_b   1.000
_cell.length_c   1.000
_cell.angle_alpha   90.00
_cell.angle_beta   90.00
_cell.angle_gamma   90.00
#
_symmetry.space_group_name_H-M   'P 1'
#
loop_
_entity.id
_entity.type
_entity.pdbx_description
1 polymer ?
#
loop_
_entity_poly.entity_id
_entity_poly.type
_entity_poly.pdbx_seq_one_letter_code
_entity_poly.pdbx_strand_id
1 'polypeptide(L)'
;MQWILTLLGLALGWVVDESFADALIGALVGLGIAQSVRLGRLGIQAAKQQILLQEAQQSVLTLEARLAVLERGTAAQPSDPAPAAEVIAPQAPKPQTRTEPELVWELPPDLESVSVMSTQASQPLPDEIWSPAPAASSRRANSDFAPLPLEPTAPAPAAPRGPNLFDRAIIGARDWLFGGNTVLRVGVVLLFLGLAFLLRYATEGMVVPIELRYAGVAASALGLLGLGWWLRQRNSSYALMLQGTGIAVLYLTVFAAMRLHPLLDSKAALGLLVAVTVFSAILAVTQNAMGLAAAAALGGFAAPILTSTGSGNHVALFSYFILLNAGILAIAWFKAWRTLNLIGFVGTFGIGFAWGLRSYTPELLWSTEPFLIVFFLTYLAIGLLFTRRKLLEMSDAPEDDSRDAMLRWSARKGDYVDGTMLFGPPLVGFGLQFALVQHLEFAAAFSALALGMIYMGLARVLMGGRAVLLAETCLALGVIFGSLAIPLGLDARWTAAAWAVEGAGIFWLGLRQQRPFARMFALLLQLGSALAFVSELHAGEGSLLEGSWLGALMLGGALLFSFYQLRKAEPGETADWERQGQPVLAVLGLSFLYLLAPLFFFTHGTAIAWALAGLATLYVGLRLQSRSFLFTAFAVQLLGGALFLMRLQGADGDSAVLNAGWNGLLSASLIGLALIGGMLLAARDDMVRNDARLLRGLSVVLLAGLVLINLAVLFVLPWQTASGVWAASGLLIIWLSLYLKQRVSFVFGLLLQLLGGAAFLAAGPFLLGPLQSEGLRPLAHSGFWTPLVLGLAALAGAWRLQRAHAAQELDVLSLQRLSELLLIWGAGWWALAWVSEVLRFAPANLQGSWLLLVAAISVAVWAVLALRLKWSALALLCTLLTPAAGCVLVATGHSHYHPAADFGWLAWLAIFAVHFFSLKRLAPMLPARARSTAHVLGCWLLMTVLMLELRYGLLLLSEQYNAWRWLAWAILPGLYLVLMSTPRTLPWPVSAQPREYRVYAAAPMALLMLGWFWLTNTFSDGNSEPLPYIPLLNPLELGLLFALFGIYVWARNAVEQTTNRWNRIGYVAQLIAGVSLFAFFTALVMRTAHQWMDVPYALDALLDSMFVQAGLSIVWTLIALGLMIGGHLRHRREVWLVGAVLIAVVVAKLFFVELSNRGGLARIVSFIGVGVLLLVVGYFAPLPPKRPEPAVDAEPPMPVSEGVSS
;
A
#
# COMPACT_ATOMS: atom_id res chain seq x y z
N MET A 1 -15.41 3.59 -1.06
CA MET A 1 -13.95 3.52 -1.28
C MET A 1 -13.14 4.49 -0.42
N GLN A 2 -13.49 5.78 -0.28
CA GLN A 2 -12.65 6.73 0.48
C GLN A 2 -12.27 6.23 1.88
N TRP A 3 -13.26 5.80 2.68
CA TRP A 3 -13.07 5.24 4.02
C TRP A 3 -12.11 4.03 4.10
N ILE A 4 -12.02 3.22 3.04
CA ILE A 4 -11.11 2.06 2.98
C ILE A 4 -9.66 2.54 2.90
N LEU A 5 -9.37 3.57 2.10
CA LEU A 5 -8.04 4.16 2.02
C LEU A 5 -7.68 4.93 3.29
N THR A 6 -8.65 5.59 3.95
CA THR A 6 -8.44 6.21 5.27
C THR A 6 -8.08 5.16 6.33
N LEU A 7 -8.79 4.03 6.39
CA LEU A 7 -8.49 2.94 7.33
C LEU A 7 -7.18 2.22 7.01
N LEU A 8 -6.88 1.97 5.73
CA LEU A 8 -5.62 1.36 5.32
C LEU A 8 -4.43 2.28 5.67
N GLY A 9 -4.58 3.59 5.44
CA GLY A 9 -3.61 4.59 5.84
C GLY A 9 -3.44 4.67 7.36
N LEU A 10 -4.54 4.62 8.13
CA LEU A 10 -4.50 4.60 9.60
C LEU A 10 -3.77 3.36 10.12
N ALA A 11 -4.07 2.17 9.58
CA ALA A 11 -3.40 0.93 9.93
C ALA A 11 -1.91 0.95 9.57
N LEU A 12 -1.53 1.47 8.40
CA LEU A 12 -0.13 1.65 8.01
C LEU A 12 0.60 2.64 8.93
N GLY A 13 -0.03 3.76 9.29
CA GLY A 13 0.54 4.73 10.25
C GLY A 13 0.72 4.14 11.65
N TRP A 14 -0.21 3.30 12.10
CA TRP A 14 -0.11 2.57 13.37
C TRP A 14 1.05 1.55 13.36
N VAL A 15 1.20 0.79 12.27
CA VAL A 15 2.22 -0.27 12.13
C VAL A 15 3.66 0.29 12.07
N VAL A 16 3.86 1.58 11.80
CA VAL A 16 5.20 2.19 11.67
C VAL A 16 5.84 2.55 13.02
N ASP A 17 5.07 3.01 14.01
CA ASP A 17 5.62 3.50 15.30
C ASP A 17 4.66 3.37 16.50
N GLU A 18 3.53 2.65 16.36
CA GLU A 18 2.41 2.53 17.33
C GLU A 18 1.84 3.85 17.88
N SER A 19 2.21 4.97 17.23
CA SER A 19 1.86 6.33 17.59
C SER A 19 0.47 6.72 17.08
N PHE A 20 -0.37 7.23 17.97
CA PHE A 20 -1.69 7.78 17.59
C PHE A 20 -1.56 8.99 16.64
N ALA A 21 -0.45 9.75 16.71
CA ALA A 21 -0.22 10.86 15.79
C ALA A 21 0.08 10.36 14.36
N ASP A 22 0.86 9.28 14.22
CA ASP A 22 1.28 8.73 12.94
C ASP A 22 0.19 7.86 12.30
N ALA A 23 -0.64 7.20 13.10
CA ALA A 23 -1.93 6.67 12.67
C ALA A 23 -2.86 7.77 12.13
N LEU A 24 -2.90 8.95 12.76
CA LEU A 24 -3.70 10.09 12.28
C LEU A 24 -3.12 10.69 10.98
N ILE A 25 -1.79 10.79 10.86
CA ILE A 25 -1.10 11.22 9.64
C ILE A 25 -1.35 10.22 8.51
N GLY A 26 -1.23 8.92 8.77
CA GLY A 26 -1.55 7.86 7.82
C GLY A 26 -3.00 7.91 7.37
N ALA A 27 -3.95 8.14 8.30
CA ALA A 27 -5.35 8.37 7.98
C ALA A 27 -5.54 9.59 7.06
N LEU A 28 -4.89 10.71 7.35
CA LEU A 28 -4.93 11.94 6.53
C LEU A 28 -4.32 11.73 5.14
N VAL A 29 -3.23 10.97 5.01
CA VAL A 29 -2.65 10.59 3.71
C VAL A 29 -3.60 9.69 2.92
N GLY A 30 -4.22 8.70 3.57
CA GLY A 30 -5.25 7.86 2.97
C GLY A 30 -6.46 8.66 2.48
N LEU A 31 -6.88 9.67 3.26
CA LEU A 31 -7.93 10.62 2.89
C LEU A 31 -7.51 11.52 1.71
N GLY A 32 -6.26 12.00 1.71
CA GLY A 32 -5.69 12.81 0.63
C GLY A 32 -5.63 12.06 -0.71
N ILE A 33 -5.17 10.80 -0.70
CA ILE A 33 -5.20 9.91 -1.87
C ILE A 33 -6.67 9.66 -2.30
N ALA A 34 -7.56 9.43 -1.35
CA ALA A 34 -8.98 9.25 -1.63
C ALA A 34 -9.67 10.52 -2.20
N GLN A 35 -9.15 11.71 -1.92
CA GLN A 35 -9.60 12.96 -2.53
C GLN A 35 -8.94 13.23 -3.89
N SER A 36 -7.65 12.95 -4.08
CA SER A 36 -6.99 13.13 -5.38
C SER A 36 -7.60 12.23 -6.46
N VAL A 37 -7.96 10.98 -6.13
CA VAL A 37 -8.71 10.08 -7.04
C VAL A 37 -10.13 10.61 -7.32
N ARG A 38 -10.78 11.27 -6.36
CA ARG A 38 -12.09 11.92 -6.57
C ARG A 38 -11.97 13.14 -7.49
N LEU A 39 -10.98 13.99 -7.26
CA LEU A 39 -10.69 15.18 -8.09
C LEU A 39 -10.29 14.79 -9.52
N GLY A 40 -9.47 13.76 -9.70
CA GLY A 40 -9.13 13.24 -11.03
C GLY A 40 -10.35 12.72 -11.80
N ARG A 41 -11.28 12.01 -11.12
CA ARG A 41 -12.56 11.59 -11.73
C ARG A 41 -13.45 12.78 -12.09
N LEU A 42 -13.54 13.79 -11.23
CA LEU A 42 -14.28 15.04 -11.50
C LEU A 42 -13.66 15.80 -12.69
N GLY A 43 -12.34 15.85 -12.80
CA GLY A 43 -11.65 16.45 -13.96
C GLY A 43 -11.96 15.71 -15.27
N ILE A 44 -11.98 14.38 -15.25
CA ILE A 44 -12.39 13.56 -16.42
C ILE A 44 -13.87 13.79 -16.77
N GLN A 45 -14.74 13.97 -15.78
CA GLN A 45 -16.16 14.29 -16.01
C GLN A 45 -16.34 15.70 -16.59
N ALA A 46 -15.63 16.70 -16.05
CA ALA A 46 -15.64 18.07 -16.56
C ALA A 46 -15.11 18.15 -18.00
N ALA A 47 -14.02 17.46 -18.31
CA ALA A 47 -13.49 17.37 -19.68
C ALA A 47 -14.50 16.75 -20.66
N LYS A 48 -15.22 15.69 -20.25
CA LYS A 48 -16.32 15.13 -21.06
C LYS A 48 -17.48 16.11 -21.24
N GLN A 49 -17.89 16.83 -20.19
CA GLN A 49 -18.93 17.86 -20.30
C GLN A 49 -18.52 19.02 -21.21
N GLN A 50 -17.23 19.40 -21.22
CA GLN A 50 -16.71 20.45 -22.09
C GLN A 50 -16.67 20.03 -23.56
N ILE A 51 -16.34 18.76 -23.86
CA ILE A 51 -16.46 18.19 -25.21
C ILE A 51 -17.93 18.19 -25.67
N LEU A 52 -18.85 17.69 -24.84
CA LEU A 52 -20.29 17.70 -25.13
C LEU A 52 -20.84 19.12 -25.35
N LEU A 53 -20.31 20.12 -24.64
CA LEU A 53 -20.64 21.54 -24.86
C LEU A 53 -20.12 22.07 -26.21
N GLN A 54 -18.92 21.66 -26.64
CA GLN A 54 -18.39 22.01 -27.95
C GLN A 54 -19.18 21.34 -29.09
N GLU A 55 -19.54 20.07 -28.93
CA GLU A 55 -20.42 19.34 -29.86
C GLU A 55 -21.82 20.00 -29.94
N ALA A 56 -22.38 20.43 -28.80
CA ALA A 56 -23.64 21.17 -28.75
C ALA A 56 -23.52 22.55 -29.44
N GLN A 57 -22.44 23.31 -29.20
CA GLN A 57 -22.21 24.58 -29.89
C GLN A 57 -22.06 24.41 -31.40
N GLN A 58 -21.36 23.37 -31.86
CA GLN A 58 -21.26 23.05 -33.29
C GLN A 58 -22.61 22.62 -33.89
N SER A 59 -23.45 21.88 -33.13
CA SER A 59 -24.79 21.51 -33.60
C SER A 59 -25.72 22.73 -33.73
N VAL A 60 -25.65 23.68 -32.79
CA VAL A 60 -26.37 24.96 -32.89
C VAL A 60 -25.91 25.78 -34.10
N LEU A 61 -24.60 25.98 -34.28
CA LEU A 61 -24.06 26.72 -35.43
C LEU A 61 -24.41 26.07 -36.78
N THR A 62 -24.46 24.73 -36.86
CA THR A 62 -24.88 24.03 -38.08
C THR A 62 -26.40 24.04 -38.30
N LEU A 63 -27.20 24.16 -37.23
CA LEU A 63 -28.64 24.41 -37.33
C LEU A 63 -28.91 25.85 -37.80
N GLU A 64 -28.25 26.86 -37.23
CA GLU A 64 -28.33 28.26 -37.67
C GLU A 64 -27.93 28.41 -39.14
N ALA A 65 -26.84 27.77 -39.57
CA ALA A 65 -26.40 27.76 -40.96
C ALA A 65 -27.43 27.10 -41.91
N ARG A 66 -28.12 26.04 -41.47
CA ARG A 66 -29.22 25.41 -42.23
C ARG A 66 -30.47 26.27 -42.26
N LEU A 67 -30.81 26.92 -41.14
CA LEU A 67 -31.95 27.84 -41.05
C LEU A 67 -31.75 29.02 -42.02
N ALA A 68 -30.58 29.66 -41.99
CA ALA A 68 -30.23 30.76 -42.87
C ALA A 68 -30.14 30.38 -44.36
N VAL A 69 -29.98 29.10 -44.70
CA VAL A 69 -30.10 28.59 -46.08
C VAL A 69 -31.57 28.37 -46.46
N LEU A 70 -32.40 27.86 -45.55
CA LEU A 70 -33.85 27.69 -45.77
C LEU A 70 -34.58 29.04 -45.88
N GLU A 71 -34.22 30.01 -45.05
CA GLU A 71 -34.74 31.39 -45.08
C GLU A 71 -34.33 32.16 -46.36
N ARG A 72 -33.22 31.78 -47.00
CA ARG A 72 -32.82 32.29 -48.33
C ARG A 72 -33.45 31.50 -49.48
N GLY A 73 -33.96 30.30 -49.21
CA GLY A 73 -34.56 29.40 -50.22
C GLY A 73 -36.00 29.75 -50.62
N THR A 74 -36.63 30.73 -49.96
CA THR A 74 -38.05 31.08 -50.11
C THR A 74 -38.31 32.31 -51.00
N ALA A 75 -37.41 32.62 -51.94
CA ALA A 75 -37.62 33.56 -53.05
C ALA A 75 -37.58 32.80 -54.40
N ALA A 76 -38.48 33.11 -55.35
CA ALA A 76 -38.93 32.13 -56.33
C ALA A 76 -38.70 32.47 -57.83
N GLN A 77 -38.47 31.39 -58.62
CA GLN A 77 -38.99 31.13 -59.99
C GLN A 77 -38.49 31.98 -61.20
N PRO A 78 -38.77 31.59 -62.48
CA PRO A 78 -39.36 30.32 -63.03
C PRO A 78 -38.64 29.72 -64.28
N SER A 79 -39.24 28.63 -64.84
CA SER A 79 -39.32 28.20 -66.28
C SER A 79 -38.50 27.01 -66.84
N ASP A 80 -39.22 26.13 -67.57
CA ASP A 80 -38.83 24.94 -68.37
C ASP A 80 -38.54 25.31 -69.87
N PRO A 81 -38.35 24.40 -70.89
CA PRO A 81 -38.32 22.91 -70.93
C PRO A 81 -37.27 22.19 -71.84
N ALA A 82 -37.02 20.88 -71.55
CA ALA A 82 -36.73 19.77 -72.51
C ALA A 82 -35.48 19.85 -73.45
N PRO A 83 -35.08 18.77 -74.20
CA PRO A 83 -35.55 17.38 -74.27
C PRO A 83 -34.47 16.32 -73.90
N ALA A 84 -34.66 15.04 -74.25
CA ALA A 84 -33.84 13.89 -73.82
C ALA A 84 -33.35 12.97 -74.97
N ALA A 85 -32.31 12.14 -74.73
CA ALA A 85 -32.07 10.87 -75.43
C ALA A 85 -31.09 9.89 -74.70
N GLU A 86 -31.47 8.61 -74.68
CA GLU A 86 -30.71 7.34 -74.69
C GLU A 86 -29.59 6.92 -73.70
N VAL A 87 -29.98 5.99 -72.80
CA VAL A 87 -29.52 4.58 -72.68
C VAL A 87 -28.02 4.24 -72.45
N ILE A 88 -27.75 3.60 -71.29
CA ILE A 88 -27.19 2.22 -71.14
C ILE A 88 -27.50 1.73 -69.70
N ALA A 89 -27.64 0.42 -69.47
CA ALA A 89 -28.19 -0.16 -68.22
C ALA A 89 -27.14 -0.79 -67.26
N PRO A 90 -27.39 -0.80 -65.93
CA PRO A 90 -26.61 -1.56 -64.95
C PRO A 90 -27.34 -2.85 -64.48
N GLN A 91 -26.58 -3.86 -64.03
CA GLN A 91 -27.08 -5.00 -63.26
C GLN A 91 -26.40 -5.11 -61.87
N ALA A 92 -27.06 -5.82 -60.95
CA ALA A 92 -26.80 -5.82 -59.50
C ALA A 92 -25.52 -6.58 -59.07
N PRO A 93 -25.11 -6.46 -57.79
CA PRO A 93 -25.56 -7.46 -56.82
C PRO A 93 -26.29 -6.90 -55.57
N LYS A 94 -26.63 -7.81 -54.64
CA LYS A 94 -27.69 -7.68 -53.60
C LYS A 94 -27.18 -7.29 -52.19
N PRO A 95 -28.07 -6.89 -51.25
CA PRO A 95 -27.70 -6.17 -50.03
C PRO A 95 -27.39 -7.08 -48.82
N GLN A 96 -26.81 -6.48 -47.77
CA GLN A 96 -26.84 -6.99 -46.39
C GLN A 96 -27.21 -5.86 -45.41
N THR A 97 -27.79 -6.23 -44.27
CA THR A 97 -28.63 -5.35 -43.44
C THR A 97 -28.00 -5.01 -42.08
N ARG A 98 -28.47 -3.92 -41.49
CA ARG A 98 -28.09 -3.37 -40.17
C ARG A 98 -28.90 -4.03 -39.05
N THR A 99 -28.26 -4.39 -37.94
CA THR A 99 -28.93 -4.77 -36.67
C THR A 99 -28.06 -4.47 -35.45
N GLU A 100 -28.71 -4.29 -34.31
CA GLU A 100 -28.12 -3.99 -33.00
C GLU A 100 -27.98 -5.26 -32.14
N PRO A 101 -27.17 -5.26 -31.07
CA PRO A 101 -27.09 -6.37 -30.11
C PRO A 101 -27.75 -6.05 -28.76
N GLU A 102 -28.77 -6.81 -28.38
CA GLU A 102 -29.19 -7.01 -26.97
C GLU A 102 -29.36 -8.52 -26.69
N LEU A 103 -29.36 -8.92 -25.41
CA LEU A 103 -29.21 -10.31 -24.97
C LEU A 103 -30.54 -11.11 -25.04
N VAL A 104 -30.44 -12.43 -25.25
CA VAL A 104 -31.08 -13.49 -24.43
C VAL A 104 -30.46 -14.87 -24.77
N TRP A 105 -30.68 -15.87 -23.91
CA TRP A 105 -30.05 -17.21 -23.90
C TRP A 105 -30.94 -18.33 -24.46
N GLU A 106 -30.34 -19.44 -24.91
CA GLU A 106 -30.83 -20.80 -24.61
C GLU A 106 -29.74 -21.90 -24.72
N LEU A 107 -30.07 -23.14 -24.28
CA LEU A 107 -29.21 -24.35 -24.13
C LEU A 107 -29.67 -25.46 -25.13
N PRO A 108 -29.18 -26.74 -25.17
CA PRO A 108 -28.13 -27.49 -24.41
C PRO A 108 -27.08 -28.10 -25.43
N PRO A 109 -26.50 -29.34 -25.37
CA PRO A 109 -26.43 -30.41 -24.36
C PRO A 109 -25.07 -31.19 -24.20
N ASP A 110 -25.09 -32.18 -23.29
CA ASP A 110 -24.50 -33.54 -23.34
C ASP A 110 -22.98 -33.91 -23.30
N LEU A 111 -22.71 -34.74 -22.26
CA LEU A 111 -21.90 -35.97 -22.18
C LEU A 111 -20.35 -35.97 -21.95
N GLU A 112 -20.03 -36.33 -20.69
CA GLU A 112 -19.07 -37.35 -20.19
C GLU A 112 -18.01 -37.94 -21.16
N SER A 113 -16.76 -38.16 -20.75
CA SER A 113 -16.33 -39.11 -19.69
C SER A 113 -14.78 -39.19 -19.62
N VAL A 114 -14.06 -39.80 -18.65
CA VAL A 114 -14.24 -40.07 -17.20
C VAL A 114 -12.80 -40.18 -16.60
N SER A 115 -12.43 -39.39 -15.58
CA SER A 115 -11.07 -39.33 -14.92
C SER A 115 -9.87 -38.94 -15.83
N VAL A 116 -8.70 -38.53 -15.32
CA VAL A 116 -7.61 -39.32 -14.68
C VAL A 116 -6.76 -38.52 -13.67
N MET A 117 -5.99 -39.25 -12.86
CA MET A 117 -4.78 -38.83 -12.10
C MET A 117 -3.94 -40.10 -11.80
N SER A 118 -2.84 -40.04 -11.01
CA SER A 118 -2.44 -41.06 -9.98
C SER A 118 -1.03 -41.77 -9.96
N THR A 119 0.04 -41.23 -9.35
CA THR A 119 1.16 -42.01 -8.70
C THR A 119 2.06 -41.17 -7.73
N GLN A 120 2.59 -41.78 -6.64
CA GLN A 120 3.53 -41.26 -5.59
C GLN A 120 4.90 -40.76 -6.13
N ALA A 121 5.72 -39.86 -5.51
CA ALA A 121 5.70 -39.17 -4.19
C ALA A 121 6.68 -37.94 -4.08
N SER A 122 6.48 -37.10 -3.05
CA SER A 122 7.50 -36.36 -2.22
C SER A 122 8.43 -35.21 -2.75
N GLN A 123 8.09 -33.96 -2.36
CA GLN A 123 8.83 -32.91 -1.56
C GLN A 123 10.39 -32.91 -1.33
N PRO A 124 11.07 -31.81 -0.86
CA PRO A 124 10.57 -30.63 -0.09
C PRO A 124 11.14 -29.20 -0.38
N LEU A 125 10.48 -28.19 0.22
CA LEU A 125 10.92 -26.89 0.85
C LEU A 125 12.08 -25.99 0.34
N PRO A 126 11.92 -24.66 0.52
CA PRO A 126 12.98 -23.73 0.95
C PRO A 126 12.63 -22.98 2.27
N ASP A 127 13.67 -22.60 3.05
CA ASP A 127 13.58 -22.00 4.39
C ASP A 127 13.85 -20.46 4.47
N GLU A 128 13.72 -19.91 5.68
CA GLU A 128 13.61 -18.49 6.06
C GLU A 128 14.91 -17.90 6.70
N ILE A 129 14.80 -16.74 7.38
CA ILE A 129 15.56 -16.25 8.57
C ILE A 129 16.54 -15.05 8.36
N TRP A 130 15.95 -13.85 8.53
CA TRP A 130 16.27 -12.78 9.53
C TRP A 130 17.67 -12.16 9.74
N SER A 131 17.65 -10.89 10.16
CA SER A 131 18.49 -10.33 11.26
C SER A 131 17.84 -9.04 11.82
N PRO A 132 17.56 -8.91 13.14
CA PRO A 132 16.87 -7.74 13.73
C PRO A 132 17.76 -6.83 14.60
N ALA A 133 17.47 -5.52 14.64
CA ALA A 133 17.93 -4.50 15.61
C ALA A 133 17.34 -3.11 15.25
N PRO A 134 17.40 -2.05 16.10
CA PRO A 134 17.52 -1.99 17.57
C PRO A 134 16.09 -1.88 18.17
N ALA A 135 15.63 -1.06 19.14
CA ALA A 135 16.13 -0.10 20.14
C ALA A 135 15.08 -0.04 21.30
N ALA A 136 15.22 0.55 22.51
CA ALA A 136 16.31 1.10 23.34
C ALA A 136 16.00 2.48 23.99
N SER A 137 15.16 2.46 25.04
CA SER A 137 15.39 3.13 26.35
C SER A 137 14.95 4.58 26.65
N SER A 138 14.81 4.82 27.97
CA SER A 138 15.11 6.06 28.72
C SER A 138 13.95 7.02 29.07
N ARG A 139 13.95 7.74 30.21
CA ARG A 139 14.73 7.62 31.49
C ARG A 139 14.13 8.50 32.61
N ARG A 140 14.10 7.95 33.84
CA ARG A 140 14.43 8.57 35.17
C ARG A 140 13.72 9.86 35.66
N ALA A 141 13.86 10.03 36.98
CA ALA A 141 13.67 11.23 37.80
C ALA A 141 12.19 11.58 38.13
N ASN A 142 11.82 11.87 39.39
CA ASN A 142 12.66 11.99 40.60
C ASN A 142 11.89 11.72 41.91
N SER A 143 12.65 11.43 42.98
CA SER A 143 12.47 11.81 44.40
C SER A 143 11.09 12.25 44.95
N ASP A 144 10.66 11.91 46.16
CA ASP A 144 11.24 11.07 47.24
C ASP A 144 10.17 10.86 48.35
N PHE A 145 10.58 10.21 49.45
CA PHE A 145 9.91 10.00 50.76
C PHE A 145 9.18 8.67 50.98
N ALA A 146 9.56 8.04 52.11
CA ALA A 146 9.05 6.78 52.64
C ALA A 146 8.01 7.03 53.76
N PRO A 147 7.36 5.98 54.31
CA PRO A 147 8.04 5.16 55.31
C PRO A 147 7.81 3.64 55.20
N LEU A 148 8.85 2.90 55.61
CA LEU A 148 8.96 1.59 56.28
C LEU A 148 7.95 0.43 56.03
N PRO A 149 8.41 -0.84 56.10
CA PRO A 149 7.69 -1.96 55.49
C PRO A 149 6.61 -2.59 56.37
N LEU A 150 5.45 -2.83 55.75
CA LEU A 150 4.65 -4.02 56.03
C LEU A 150 5.12 -5.14 55.10
N GLU A 151 5.28 -6.36 55.62
CA GLU A 151 5.69 -7.50 54.80
C GLU A 151 4.65 -7.76 53.69
N PRO A 152 5.05 -7.75 52.40
CA PRO A 152 4.12 -8.09 51.33
C PRO A 152 3.78 -9.59 51.42
N THR A 153 2.57 -9.90 51.88
CA THR A 153 2.01 -11.25 51.72
C THR A 153 1.90 -11.49 50.22
N ALA A 154 2.85 -12.26 49.67
CA ALA A 154 3.03 -12.34 48.23
C ALA A 154 1.73 -12.83 47.57
N PRO A 155 1.13 -12.07 46.63
CA PRO A 155 -0.04 -12.54 45.92
C PRO A 155 0.39 -13.79 45.14
N ALA A 156 -0.25 -14.93 45.45
CA ALA A 156 0.05 -16.20 44.79
C ALA A 156 0.03 -16.00 43.26
N PRO A 157 1.05 -16.48 42.53
CA PRO A 157 1.26 -16.09 41.13
C PRO A 157 0.01 -16.44 40.32
N ALA A 158 -0.65 -15.40 39.80
CA ALA A 158 -1.85 -15.56 38.98
C ALA A 158 -1.50 -16.48 37.81
N ALA A 159 -2.22 -17.62 37.72
CA ALA A 159 -1.93 -18.64 36.72
C ALA A 159 -1.83 -18.01 35.32
N PRO A 160 -0.77 -18.31 34.55
CA PRO A 160 -0.45 -17.56 33.35
C PRO A 160 -1.64 -17.55 32.40
N ARG A 161 -2.05 -16.33 31.98
CA ARG A 161 -3.12 -16.16 30.99
C ARG A 161 -2.74 -16.95 29.74
N GLY A 162 -3.45 -18.07 29.50
CA GLY A 162 -3.12 -18.98 28.42
C GLY A 162 -3.19 -18.29 27.05
N PRO A 163 -2.47 -18.82 26.04
CA PRO A 163 -2.34 -18.19 24.73
C PRO A 163 -3.68 -17.89 24.07
N ASN A 164 -3.69 -16.86 23.24
CA ASN A 164 -4.89 -16.25 22.69
C ASN A 164 -5.57 -17.19 21.69
N LEU A 165 -6.85 -16.92 21.35
CA LEU A 165 -7.63 -17.85 20.51
C LEU A 165 -6.99 -18.12 19.13
N PHE A 166 -6.33 -17.12 18.55
CA PHE A 166 -5.61 -17.26 17.27
C PHE A 166 -4.31 -18.08 17.41
N ASP A 167 -3.52 -17.85 18.46
CA ASP A 167 -2.25 -18.57 18.69
C ASP A 167 -2.48 -20.08 18.81
N ARG A 168 -3.55 -20.48 19.52
CA ARG A 168 -3.94 -21.89 19.67
C ARG A 168 -4.31 -22.54 18.33
N ALA A 169 -4.95 -21.78 17.43
CA ALA A 169 -5.31 -22.27 16.10
C ALA A 169 -4.07 -22.45 15.21
N ILE A 170 -3.12 -21.50 15.25
CA ILE A 170 -1.88 -21.55 14.47
C ILE A 170 -0.98 -22.72 14.91
N ILE A 171 -0.80 -22.90 16.23
CA ILE A 171 0.00 -24.01 16.77
C ILE A 171 -0.63 -25.36 16.37
N GLY A 172 -1.94 -25.51 16.56
CA GLY A 172 -2.66 -26.72 16.15
C GLY A 172 -2.56 -27.04 14.65
N ALA A 173 -2.57 -26.01 13.78
CA ALA A 173 -2.40 -26.18 12.35
C ALA A 173 -0.97 -26.61 11.97
N ARG A 174 0.06 -26.03 12.60
CA ARG A 174 1.47 -26.38 12.34
C ARG A 174 1.77 -27.82 12.75
N ASP A 175 1.33 -28.21 13.95
CA ASP A 175 1.57 -29.54 14.50
C ASP A 175 0.70 -30.60 13.77
N TRP A 176 -0.44 -30.22 13.20
CA TRP A 176 -1.18 -31.05 12.24
C TRP A 176 -0.38 -31.29 10.95
N LEU A 177 0.25 -30.26 10.38
CA LEU A 177 0.91 -30.34 9.07
C LEU A 177 2.25 -31.10 9.09
N PHE A 178 3.07 -30.87 10.13
CA PHE A 178 4.42 -31.44 10.26
C PHE A 178 4.54 -32.58 11.30
N GLY A 179 3.47 -32.87 12.05
CA GLY A 179 3.45 -33.96 13.03
C GLY A 179 3.68 -35.35 12.43
N GLY A 180 4.30 -36.24 13.21
CA GLY A 180 4.98 -37.46 12.79
C GLY A 180 4.14 -38.61 12.20
N ASN A 181 3.41 -38.37 11.10
CA ASN A 181 3.00 -39.42 10.17
C ASN A 181 2.79 -38.90 8.72
N THR A 182 3.64 -37.96 8.29
CA THR A 182 3.57 -37.33 6.96
C THR A 182 3.76 -38.32 5.81
N VAL A 183 4.66 -39.29 5.94
CA VAL A 183 4.90 -40.33 4.92
C VAL A 183 3.64 -41.16 4.66
N LEU A 184 2.88 -41.55 5.70
CA LEU A 184 1.61 -42.26 5.53
C LEU A 184 0.54 -41.37 4.86
N ARG A 185 0.54 -40.06 5.12
CA ARG A 185 -0.43 -39.12 4.54
C ARG A 185 -0.14 -38.84 3.07
N VAL A 186 1.12 -38.64 2.68
CA VAL A 186 1.55 -38.65 1.26
C VAL A 186 1.26 -40.02 0.64
N GLY A 187 1.47 -41.09 1.42
CA GLY A 187 1.09 -42.48 1.16
C GLY A 187 -0.39 -42.65 0.78
N VAL A 188 -1.31 -41.94 1.44
CA VAL A 188 -2.74 -41.92 1.09
C VAL A 188 -3.02 -40.99 -0.08
N VAL A 189 -2.46 -39.78 -0.09
CA VAL A 189 -2.70 -38.79 -1.17
C VAL A 189 -2.38 -39.39 -2.53
N LEU A 190 -1.29 -40.14 -2.67
CA LEU A 190 -0.92 -40.80 -3.92
C LEU A 190 -1.10 -42.34 -3.93
N LEU A 191 -2.01 -42.84 -3.09
CA LEU A 191 -2.75 -44.09 -3.32
C LEU A 191 -4.21 -43.78 -3.73
N PHE A 192 -4.78 -42.65 -3.30
CA PHE A 192 -5.93 -42.00 -3.96
C PHE A 192 -5.52 -41.51 -5.35
N LEU A 193 -4.54 -40.59 -5.42
CA LEU A 193 -3.64 -40.44 -6.56
C LEU A 193 -2.66 -41.63 -6.67
N GLY A 194 -3.13 -42.87 -6.45
CA GLY A 194 -2.58 -44.10 -7.03
C GLY A 194 -3.63 -45.01 -7.71
N LEU A 195 -4.94 -44.77 -7.51
CA LEU A 195 -6.02 -45.69 -7.91
C LEU A 195 -6.73 -45.31 -9.22
N ALA A 196 -6.61 -44.08 -9.75
CA ALA A 196 -7.46 -43.62 -10.87
C ALA A 196 -6.87 -43.62 -12.29
N PHE A 197 -5.55 -43.76 -12.46
CA PHE A 197 -4.98 -44.26 -13.72
C PHE A 197 -5.40 -45.73 -13.93
N LEU A 198 -5.66 -46.46 -12.83
CA LEU A 198 -6.30 -47.77 -12.86
C LEU A 198 -7.83 -47.64 -13.03
N LEU A 199 -8.49 -46.67 -12.39
CA LEU A 199 -9.95 -46.49 -12.50
C LEU A 199 -10.43 -46.03 -13.88
N ARG A 200 -9.73 -45.14 -14.61
CA ARG A 200 -10.11 -44.86 -16.03
C ARG A 200 -9.83 -46.06 -16.92
N TYR A 201 -8.68 -46.71 -16.77
CA TYR A 201 -8.38 -47.96 -17.48
C TYR A 201 -9.43 -49.06 -17.20
N ALA A 202 -10.10 -49.04 -16.05
CA ALA A 202 -11.20 -49.95 -15.71
C ALA A 202 -12.61 -49.44 -16.10
N THR A 203 -12.87 -48.14 -16.12
CA THR A 203 -14.17 -47.55 -16.49
C THR A 203 -14.31 -47.29 -17.99
N GLU A 204 -13.21 -47.26 -18.73
CA GLU A 204 -13.17 -47.53 -20.18
C GLU A 204 -13.59 -48.99 -20.51
N GLY A 205 -13.92 -49.82 -19.50
CA GLY A 205 -14.42 -51.20 -19.67
C GLY A 205 -15.64 -51.66 -18.85
N MET A 206 -16.11 -50.93 -17.83
CA MET A 206 -17.21 -51.40 -16.93
C MET A 206 -18.13 -50.26 -16.42
N VAL A 207 -19.44 -50.55 -16.31
CA VAL A 207 -20.51 -49.58 -15.97
C VAL A 207 -21.27 -49.96 -14.68
N VAL A 208 -21.55 -48.99 -13.80
CA VAL A 208 -22.31 -49.18 -12.54
C VAL A 208 -23.29 -48.00 -12.32
N PRO A 209 -24.59 -48.23 -11.98
CA PRO A 209 -25.59 -47.20 -11.70
C PRO A 209 -25.19 -46.18 -10.60
N ILE A 210 -25.79 -44.99 -10.61
CA ILE A 210 -25.37 -43.85 -9.77
C ILE A 210 -25.95 -43.93 -8.34
N GLU A 211 -27.15 -44.47 -8.21
CA GLU A 211 -27.88 -44.68 -6.96
C GLU A 211 -27.08 -45.58 -6.01
N LEU A 212 -26.48 -46.64 -6.56
CA LEU A 212 -25.60 -47.55 -5.83
C LEU A 212 -24.30 -46.88 -5.37
N ARG A 213 -23.80 -45.85 -6.07
CA ARG A 213 -22.63 -45.06 -5.64
C ARG A 213 -22.98 -44.24 -4.40
N TYR A 214 -24.11 -43.54 -4.42
CA TYR A 214 -24.58 -42.75 -3.27
C TYR A 214 -24.99 -43.62 -2.08
N ALA A 215 -25.65 -44.76 -2.33
CA ALA A 215 -25.96 -45.75 -1.29
C ALA A 215 -24.69 -46.34 -0.66
N GLY A 216 -23.66 -46.64 -1.47
CA GLY A 216 -22.35 -47.10 -0.97
C GLY A 216 -21.65 -46.07 -0.09
N VAL A 217 -21.66 -44.79 -0.47
CA VAL A 217 -21.10 -43.71 0.37
C VAL A 217 -21.90 -43.56 1.67
N ALA A 218 -23.24 -43.54 1.62
CA ALA A 218 -24.09 -43.46 2.82
C ALA A 218 -23.87 -44.66 3.76
N ALA A 219 -23.80 -45.87 3.23
CA ALA A 219 -23.50 -47.08 3.98
C ALA A 219 -22.10 -47.01 4.63
N SER A 220 -21.10 -46.48 3.93
CA SER A 220 -19.76 -46.28 4.52
C SER A 220 -19.77 -45.27 5.68
N ALA A 221 -20.56 -44.19 5.58
CA ALA A 221 -20.69 -43.18 6.63
C ALA A 221 -21.41 -43.73 7.88
N LEU A 222 -22.46 -44.55 7.69
CA LEU A 222 -23.11 -45.30 8.77
C LEU A 222 -22.15 -46.33 9.39
N GLY A 223 -21.30 -46.97 8.58
CA GLY A 223 -20.22 -47.84 9.04
C GLY A 223 -19.21 -47.11 9.94
N LEU A 224 -18.77 -45.90 9.55
CA LEU A 224 -17.90 -45.05 10.37
C LEU A 224 -18.56 -44.67 11.72
N LEU A 225 -19.86 -44.41 11.73
CA LEU A 225 -20.62 -44.14 12.96
C LEU A 225 -20.73 -45.37 13.86
N GLY A 226 -21.04 -46.55 13.31
CA GLY A 226 -21.10 -47.81 14.05
C GLY A 226 -19.75 -48.22 14.63
N LEU A 227 -18.68 -48.11 13.83
CA LEU A 227 -17.30 -48.31 14.29
C LEU A 227 -16.93 -47.30 15.39
N GLY A 228 -17.28 -46.02 15.23
CA GLY A 228 -17.02 -45.00 16.24
C GLY A 228 -17.77 -45.29 17.56
N TRP A 229 -19.02 -45.74 17.49
CA TRP A 229 -19.78 -46.17 18.67
C TRP A 229 -19.16 -47.40 19.36
N TRP A 230 -18.62 -48.36 18.60
CA TRP A 230 -17.91 -49.52 19.16
C TRP A 230 -16.56 -49.12 19.79
N LEU A 231 -15.77 -48.27 19.13
CA LEU A 231 -14.45 -47.84 19.61
C LEU A 231 -14.49 -46.89 20.81
N ARG A 232 -15.64 -46.29 21.15
CA ARG A 232 -15.76 -45.29 22.25
C ARG A 232 -15.18 -45.75 23.58
N GLN A 233 -15.26 -47.06 23.87
CA GLN A 233 -14.78 -47.67 25.12
C GLN A 233 -13.27 -47.98 25.10
N ARG A 234 -12.62 -47.95 23.93
CA ARG A 234 -11.19 -48.25 23.73
C ARG A 234 -10.36 -47.00 23.44
N ASN A 235 -10.88 -46.05 22.65
CA ASN A 235 -10.23 -44.77 22.38
C ASN A 235 -11.29 -43.70 22.05
N SER A 236 -11.73 -42.97 23.07
CA SER A 236 -12.76 -41.93 22.95
C SER A 236 -12.40 -40.83 21.93
N SER A 237 -11.14 -40.37 21.90
CA SER A 237 -10.72 -39.32 20.96
C SER A 237 -10.77 -39.76 19.50
N TYR A 238 -10.34 -40.99 19.21
CA TYR A 238 -10.43 -41.56 17.86
C TYR A 238 -11.87 -41.87 17.47
N ALA A 239 -12.68 -42.38 18.40
CA ALA A 239 -14.11 -42.61 18.21
C ALA A 239 -14.88 -41.32 17.87
N LEU A 240 -14.61 -40.22 18.57
CA LEU A 240 -15.24 -38.92 18.30
C LEU A 240 -14.84 -38.34 16.94
N MET A 241 -13.59 -38.52 16.51
CA MET A 241 -13.18 -38.16 15.14
C MET A 241 -13.93 -39.00 14.10
N LEU A 242 -14.03 -40.31 14.29
CA LEU A 242 -14.72 -41.21 13.34
C LEU A 242 -16.24 -40.93 13.26
N GLN A 243 -16.89 -40.66 14.40
CA GLN A 243 -18.29 -40.23 14.46
C GLN A 243 -18.50 -38.87 13.79
N GLY A 244 -17.63 -37.89 14.06
CA GLY A 244 -17.67 -36.56 13.45
C GLY A 244 -17.51 -36.62 11.92
N THR A 245 -16.58 -37.44 11.42
CA THR A 245 -16.40 -37.71 9.99
C THR A 245 -17.65 -38.37 9.40
N GLY A 246 -18.24 -39.38 10.06
CA GLY A 246 -19.48 -40.02 9.60
C GLY A 246 -20.65 -39.05 9.48
N ILE A 247 -20.87 -38.18 10.49
CA ILE A 247 -21.88 -37.11 10.43
C ILE A 247 -21.61 -36.15 9.26
N ALA A 248 -20.36 -35.68 9.10
CA ALA A 248 -20.00 -34.76 8.02
C ALA A 248 -20.20 -35.38 6.62
N VAL A 249 -19.85 -36.65 6.43
CA VAL A 249 -20.09 -37.37 5.16
C VAL A 249 -21.59 -37.54 4.91
N LEU A 250 -22.41 -37.83 5.93
CA LEU A 250 -23.88 -37.87 5.74
C LEU A 250 -24.44 -36.51 5.30
N TYR A 251 -24.03 -35.40 5.93
CA TYR A 251 -24.40 -34.04 5.51
C TYR A 251 -24.07 -33.77 4.04
N LEU A 252 -22.83 -34.07 3.63
CA LEU A 252 -22.37 -33.87 2.25
C LEU A 252 -23.07 -34.82 1.26
N THR A 253 -23.40 -36.03 1.69
CA THR A 253 -24.12 -37.02 0.86
C THR A 253 -25.56 -36.57 0.59
N VAL A 254 -26.28 -36.08 1.60
CA VAL A 254 -27.63 -35.50 1.44
C VAL A 254 -27.59 -34.28 0.54
N PHE A 255 -26.62 -33.38 0.72
CA PHE A 255 -26.45 -32.20 -0.12
C PHE A 255 -26.14 -32.56 -1.59
N ALA A 256 -25.24 -33.51 -1.83
CA ALA A 256 -24.91 -33.99 -3.17
C ALA A 256 -26.09 -34.68 -3.87
N ALA A 257 -26.82 -35.53 -3.14
CA ALA A 257 -28.02 -36.23 -3.63
C ALA A 257 -29.26 -35.32 -3.78
N MET A 258 -29.19 -34.06 -3.33
CA MET A 258 -30.20 -33.03 -3.60
C MET A 258 -29.77 -32.11 -4.76
N ARG A 259 -28.47 -31.76 -4.85
CA ARG A 259 -27.99 -30.61 -5.65
C ARG A 259 -27.01 -30.93 -6.79
N LEU A 260 -26.36 -32.10 -6.77
CA LEU A 260 -25.45 -32.52 -7.85
C LEU A 260 -26.10 -33.58 -8.75
N HIS A 261 -26.79 -34.54 -8.14
CA HIS A 261 -27.66 -35.48 -8.82
C HIS A 261 -29.00 -35.44 -8.08
N PRO A 262 -30.11 -34.97 -8.69
CA PRO A 262 -31.35 -34.65 -7.99
C PRO A 262 -32.16 -35.92 -7.63
N LEU A 263 -31.64 -36.69 -6.68
CA LEU A 263 -32.20 -37.93 -6.15
C LEU A 263 -33.13 -37.68 -4.93
N LEU A 264 -33.03 -36.50 -4.31
CA LEU A 264 -33.80 -36.08 -3.14
C LEU A 264 -34.42 -34.69 -3.36
N ASP A 265 -35.73 -34.56 -3.13
CA ASP A 265 -36.40 -33.24 -3.04
C ASP A 265 -35.95 -32.46 -1.79
N SER A 266 -36.03 -31.14 -1.87
CA SER A 266 -35.67 -30.20 -0.79
C SER A 266 -36.38 -30.48 0.53
N LYS A 267 -37.65 -30.95 0.51
CA LYS A 267 -38.37 -31.31 1.74
C LYS A 267 -37.82 -32.58 2.39
N ALA A 268 -37.47 -33.58 1.57
CA ALA A 268 -36.86 -34.83 2.04
C ALA A 268 -35.43 -34.57 2.56
N ALA A 269 -34.64 -33.76 1.85
CA ALA A 269 -33.31 -33.34 2.27
C ALA A 269 -33.35 -32.58 3.61
N LEU A 270 -34.22 -31.57 3.76
CA LEU A 270 -34.42 -30.86 5.04
C LEU A 270 -34.78 -31.84 6.17
N GLY A 271 -35.74 -32.75 5.94
CA GLY A 271 -36.14 -33.75 6.92
C GLY A 271 -35.00 -34.67 7.36
N LEU A 272 -34.15 -35.11 6.42
CA LEU A 272 -32.99 -35.95 6.71
C LEU A 272 -31.88 -35.17 7.44
N LEU A 273 -31.62 -33.91 7.06
CA LEU A 273 -30.70 -33.05 7.81
C LEU A 273 -31.18 -32.80 9.24
N VAL A 274 -32.48 -32.59 9.47
CA VAL A 274 -33.07 -32.47 10.82
C VAL A 274 -32.95 -33.79 11.60
N ALA A 275 -33.17 -34.95 10.96
CA ALA A 275 -32.93 -36.24 11.62
C ALA A 275 -31.45 -36.39 12.04
N VAL A 276 -30.51 -35.96 11.19
CA VAL A 276 -29.07 -35.96 11.51
C VAL A 276 -28.70 -34.95 12.60
N THR A 277 -29.30 -33.75 12.67
CA THR A 277 -29.06 -32.82 13.81
C THR A 277 -29.56 -33.39 15.12
N VAL A 278 -30.76 -33.97 15.16
CA VAL A 278 -31.35 -34.53 16.37
C VAL A 278 -30.56 -35.77 16.83
N PHE A 279 -30.21 -36.67 15.92
CA PHE A 279 -29.34 -37.82 16.23
C PHE A 279 -27.97 -37.38 16.75
N SER A 280 -27.35 -36.37 16.12
CA SER A 280 -26.07 -35.78 16.55
C SER A 280 -26.19 -35.12 17.93
N ALA A 281 -27.26 -34.38 18.22
CA ALA A 281 -27.51 -33.78 19.53
C ALA A 281 -27.69 -34.84 20.63
N ILE A 282 -28.43 -35.91 20.37
CA ILE A 282 -28.58 -37.06 21.29
C ILE A 282 -27.22 -37.73 21.52
N LEU A 283 -26.44 -37.97 20.45
CA LEU A 283 -25.10 -38.57 20.51
C LEU A 283 -24.09 -37.69 21.26
N ALA A 284 -24.28 -36.37 21.25
CA ALA A 284 -23.47 -35.41 22.00
C ALA A 284 -23.84 -35.34 23.48
N VAL A 285 -25.13 -35.33 23.82
CA VAL A 285 -25.60 -35.32 25.22
C VAL A 285 -25.25 -36.64 25.91
N THR A 286 -25.51 -37.78 25.26
CA THR A 286 -25.23 -39.12 25.82
C THR A 286 -23.75 -39.40 26.03
N GLN A 287 -22.85 -38.83 25.21
CA GLN A 287 -21.39 -38.94 25.39
C GLN A 287 -20.76 -37.71 26.09
N ASN A 288 -21.57 -36.75 26.56
CA ASN A 288 -21.13 -35.49 27.19
C ASN A 288 -20.08 -34.71 26.34
N ALA A 289 -20.21 -34.78 25.01
CA ALA A 289 -19.20 -34.38 24.03
C ALA A 289 -19.50 -33.00 23.41
N MET A 290 -18.97 -31.92 24.02
CA MET A 290 -19.20 -30.54 23.59
C MET A 290 -18.90 -30.28 22.09
N GLY A 291 -17.84 -30.88 21.54
CA GLY A 291 -17.50 -30.72 20.12
C GLY A 291 -18.56 -31.27 19.16
N LEU A 292 -19.21 -32.37 19.54
CA LEU A 292 -20.28 -32.99 18.77
C LEU A 292 -21.59 -32.18 18.90
N ALA A 293 -21.86 -31.60 20.08
CA ALA A 293 -22.96 -30.65 20.28
C ALA A 293 -22.78 -29.36 19.48
N ALA A 294 -21.57 -28.82 19.41
CA ALA A 294 -21.25 -27.65 18.59
C ALA A 294 -21.42 -27.94 17.09
N ALA A 295 -20.98 -29.11 16.62
CA ALA A 295 -21.21 -29.56 15.25
C ALA A 295 -22.70 -29.74 14.93
N ALA A 296 -23.49 -30.31 15.86
CA ALA A 296 -24.94 -30.43 15.72
C ALA A 296 -25.64 -29.06 15.61
N ALA A 297 -25.27 -28.11 16.45
CA ALA A 297 -25.85 -26.76 16.45
C ALA A 297 -25.48 -25.96 15.20
N LEU A 298 -24.20 -25.99 14.78
CA LEU A 298 -23.76 -25.35 13.54
C LEU A 298 -24.43 -25.97 12.31
N GLY A 299 -24.56 -27.29 12.27
CA GLY A 299 -25.31 -28.00 11.23
C GLY A 299 -26.80 -27.62 11.21
N GLY A 300 -27.42 -27.44 12.37
CA GLY A 300 -28.81 -26.98 12.51
C GLY A 300 -29.05 -25.57 11.95
N PHE A 301 -28.22 -24.59 12.33
CA PHE A 301 -28.34 -23.24 11.73
C PHE A 301 -27.97 -23.21 10.24
N ALA A 302 -27.11 -24.13 9.78
CA ALA A 302 -26.75 -24.25 8.36
C ALA A 302 -27.81 -24.96 7.50
N ALA A 303 -28.57 -25.92 8.04
CA ALA A 303 -29.46 -26.77 7.25
C ALA A 303 -30.50 -25.99 6.42
N PRO A 304 -31.26 -25.01 6.97
CA PRO A 304 -32.19 -24.19 6.19
C PRO A 304 -31.51 -23.33 5.11
N ILE A 305 -30.24 -22.97 5.30
CA ILE A 305 -29.46 -22.20 4.32
C ILE A 305 -29.03 -23.12 3.17
N LEU A 306 -28.58 -24.34 3.48
CA LEU A 306 -28.13 -25.33 2.51
C LEU A 306 -29.27 -25.88 1.65
N THR A 307 -30.49 -26.00 2.19
CA THR A 307 -31.71 -26.46 1.50
C THR A 307 -32.65 -25.32 1.10
N SER A 308 -32.17 -24.07 1.05
CA SER A 308 -33.03 -22.93 0.70
C SER A 308 -33.43 -22.94 -0.77
N THR A 309 -34.74 -22.97 -1.02
CA THR A 309 -35.32 -22.87 -2.38
C THR A 309 -35.60 -21.42 -2.82
N GLY A 310 -35.16 -20.43 -2.05
CA GLY A 310 -35.38 -19.00 -2.34
C GLY A 310 -36.80 -18.47 -2.06
N SER A 311 -37.67 -19.28 -1.44
CA SER A 311 -39.11 -19.02 -1.27
C SER A 311 -39.51 -17.88 -0.30
N GLY A 312 -38.57 -17.12 0.24
CA GLY A 312 -38.81 -15.90 1.03
C GLY A 312 -39.48 -16.05 2.41
N ASN A 313 -40.05 -17.21 2.75
CA ASN A 313 -40.88 -17.41 3.94
C ASN A 313 -40.07 -17.34 5.25
N HIS A 314 -40.06 -16.16 5.88
CA HIS A 314 -39.41 -15.89 7.16
C HIS A 314 -40.12 -16.55 8.34
N VAL A 315 -41.45 -16.66 8.31
CA VAL A 315 -42.24 -17.32 9.37
C VAL A 315 -41.80 -18.77 9.55
N ALA A 316 -41.56 -19.50 8.46
CA ALA A 316 -41.04 -20.86 8.50
C ALA A 316 -39.61 -20.92 9.06
N LEU A 317 -38.72 -20.01 8.61
CA LEU A 317 -37.33 -19.94 9.08
C LEU A 317 -37.23 -19.60 10.57
N PHE A 318 -37.98 -18.61 11.05
CA PHE A 318 -37.97 -18.18 12.44
C PHE A 318 -38.71 -19.18 13.35
N SER A 319 -39.75 -19.87 12.87
CA SER A 319 -40.36 -21.00 13.60
C SER A 319 -39.38 -22.18 13.76
N TYR A 320 -38.59 -22.48 12.73
CA TYR A 320 -37.49 -23.45 12.84
C TYR A 320 -36.42 -23.00 13.85
N PHE A 321 -36.07 -21.71 13.88
CA PHE A 321 -35.18 -21.18 14.90
C PHE A 321 -35.80 -21.17 16.30
N ILE A 322 -37.11 -21.00 16.48
CA ILE A 322 -37.76 -21.23 17.79
C ILE A 322 -37.54 -22.68 18.24
N LEU A 323 -37.76 -23.67 17.37
CA LEU A 323 -37.54 -25.08 17.69
C LEU A 323 -36.08 -25.38 18.05
N LEU A 324 -35.12 -24.86 17.27
CA LEU A 324 -33.69 -25.04 17.51
C LEU A 324 -33.23 -24.34 18.81
N ASN A 325 -33.73 -23.13 19.08
CA ASN A 325 -33.47 -22.40 20.32
C ASN A 325 -34.15 -23.03 21.55
N ALA A 326 -35.32 -23.63 21.41
CA ALA A 326 -35.95 -24.41 22.47
C ALA A 326 -35.10 -25.64 22.84
N GLY A 327 -34.46 -26.28 21.85
CA GLY A 327 -33.44 -27.31 22.09
C GLY A 327 -32.21 -26.79 22.86
N ILE A 328 -31.69 -25.61 22.48
CA ILE A 328 -30.57 -24.96 23.19
C ILE A 328 -30.96 -24.55 24.62
N LEU A 329 -32.15 -23.99 24.83
CA LEU A 329 -32.72 -23.63 26.13
C LEU A 329 -32.91 -24.87 27.02
N ALA A 330 -33.43 -25.97 26.47
CA ALA A 330 -33.56 -27.25 27.18
C ALA A 330 -32.18 -27.80 27.59
N ILE A 331 -31.18 -27.74 26.71
CA ILE A 331 -29.80 -28.13 27.07
C ILE A 331 -29.24 -27.18 28.14
N ALA A 332 -29.47 -25.87 28.05
CA ALA A 332 -29.02 -24.89 29.05
C ALA A 332 -29.63 -25.13 30.45
N TRP A 333 -30.86 -25.66 30.51
CA TRP A 333 -31.49 -26.10 31.76
C TRP A 333 -30.70 -27.24 32.44
N PHE A 334 -30.04 -28.11 31.66
CA PHE A 334 -29.29 -29.28 32.17
C PHE A 334 -27.75 -29.16 32.14
N LYS A 335 -27.17 -28.23 31.36
CA LYS A 335 -25.71 -28.00 31.19
C LYS A 335 -25.39 -26.53 30.89
N ALA A 336 -24.49 -25.91 31.66
CA ALA A 336 -24.02 -24.53 31.45
C ALA A 336 -22.98 -24.38 30.30
N TRP A 337 -23.28 -24.89 29.10
CA TRP A 337 -22.34 -24.87 27.96
C TRP A 337 -22.35 -23.53 27.21
N ARG A 338 -21.56 -22.55 27.69
CA ARG A 338 -21.43 -21.20 27.10
C ARG A 338 -21.30 -21.19 25.58
N THR A 339 -20.44 -22.05 25.03
CA THR A 339 -20.18 -22.13 23.57
C THR A 339 -21.42 -22.48 22.76
N LEU A 340 -22.30 -23.35 23.28
CA LEU A 340 -23.55 -23.72 22.61
C LEU A 340 -24.54 -22.55 22.60
N ASN A 341 -24.71 -21.90 23.75
CA ASN A 341 -25.56 -20.71 23.89
C ASN A 341 -25.09 -19.56 22.99
N LEU A 342 -23.77 -19.38 22.81
CA LEU A 342 -23.20 -18.38 21.93
C LEU A 342 -23.42 -18.71 20.43
N ILE A 343 -23.27 -19.97 20.03
CA ILE A 343 -23.62 -20.43 18.67
C ILE A 343 -25.12 -20.16 18.41
N GLY A 344 -25.98 -20.43 19.39
CA GLY A 344 -27.41 -20.10 19.35
C GLY A 344 -27.68 -18.60 19.15
N PHE A 345 -27.08 -17.76 19.98
CA PHE A 345 -27.27 -16.31 19.94
C PHE A 345 -26.82 -15.71 18.60
N VAL A 346 -25.61 -16.07 18.15
CA VAL A 346 -25.04 -15.59 16.89
C VAL A 346 -25.80 -16.15 15.68
N GLY A 347 -26.22 -17.41 15.70
CA GLY A 347 -27.07 -17.97 14.65
C GLY A 347 -28.41 -17.25 14.54
N THR A 348 -29.11 -17.09 15.67
CA THR A 348 -30.47 -16.51 15.71
C THR A 348 -30.48 -15.03 15.35
N PHE A 349 -29.74 -14.20 16.10
CA PHE A 349 -29.72 -12.76 15.86
C PHE A 349 -28.90 -12.39 14.61
N GLY A 350 -27.84 -13.13 14.28
CA GLY A 350 -27.05 -12.89 13.07
C GLY A 350 -27.83 -13.17 11.78
N ILE A 351 -28.55 -14.30 11.70
CA ILE A 351 -29.38 -14.61 10.53
C ILE A 351 -30.65 -13.73 10.53
N GLY A 352 -31.25 -13.45 11.69
CA GLY A 352 -32.38 -12.52 11.80
C GLY A 352 -32.05 -11.11 11.34
N PHE A 353 -30.89 -10.56 11.73
CA PHE A 353 -30.38 -9.27 11.27
C PHE A 353 -30.03 -9.28 9.78
N ALA A 354 -29.40 -10.36 9.28
CA ALA A 354 -29.09 -10.52 7.86
C ALA A 354 -30.35 -10.63 6.98
N TRP A 355 -31.45 -11.17 7.49
CA TRP A 355 -32.77 -11.13 6.86
C TRP A 355 -33.39 -9.72 6.94
N GLY A 356 -33.38 -9.09 8.12
CA GLY A 356 -33.95 -7.76 8.33
C GLY A 356 -33.35 -6.70 7.40
N LEU A 357 -32.02 -6.73 7.20
CA LEU A 357 -31.31 -5.85 6.25
C LEU A 357 -31.62 -6.10 4.77
N ARG A 358 -32.28 -7.21 4.41
CA ARG A 358 -32.45 -7.66 3.01
C ARG A 358 -33.90 -7.85 2.57
N SER A 359 -34.84 -8.01 3.51
CA SER A 359 -36.17 -8.54 3.21
C SER A 359 -37.29 -8.06 4.13
N TYR A 360 -37.03 -7.13 5.06
CA TYR A 360 -38.08 -6.55 5.91
C TYR A 360 -38.78 -5.37 5.22
N THR A 361 -40.11 -5.31 5.35
CA THR A 361 -40.95 -4.13 5.05
C THR A 361 -41.84 -3.81 6.26
N PRO A 362 -42.32 -2.57 6.44
CA PRO A 362 -43.19 -2.21 7.58
C PRO A 362 -44.45 -3.08 7.70
N GLU A 363 -44.99 -3.54 6.57
CA GLU A 363 -46.13 -4.48 6.49
C GLU A 363 -45.88 -5.79 7.23
N LEU A 364 -44.62 -6.24 7.30
CA LEU A 364 -44.21 -7.46 7.98
C LEU A 364 -44.05 -7.29 9.50
N LEU A 365 -44.22 -6.09 10.07
CA LEU A 365 -44.02 -5.81 11.50
C LEU A 365 -44.79 -6.82 12.39
N TRP A 366 -46.10 -6.95 12.20
CA TRP A 366 -46.94 -7.85 13.00
C TRP A 366 -46.58 -9.34 12.84
N SER A 367 -45.93 -9.71 11.74
CA SER A 367 -45.41 -11.07 11.51
C SER A 367 -43.98 -11.30 12.03
N THR A 368 -43.30 -10.25 12.49
CA THR A 368 -41.86 -10.24 12.84
C THR A 368 -41.63 -9.91 14.31
N GLU A 369 -42.34 -8.91 14.85
CA GLU A 369 -42.23 -8.47 16.24
C GLU A 369 -42.47 -9.59 17.27
N PRO A 370 -43.46 -10.50 17.11
CA PRO A 370 -43.60 -11.64 18.02
C PRO A 370 -42.36 -12.54 18.08
N PHE A 371 -41.67 -12.75 16.95
CA PHE A 371 -40.41 -13.51 16.92
C PHE A 371 -39.28 -12.75 17.62
N LEU A 372 -39.17 -11.43 17.42
CA LEU A 372 -38.17 -10.61 18.11
C LEU A 372 -38.36 -10.64 19.63
N ILE A 373 -39.60 -10.51 20.11
CA ILE A 373 -39.97 -10.62 21.53
C ILE A 373 -39.63 -12.02 22.06
N VAL A 374 -40.01 -13.09 21.36
CA VAL A 374 -39.70 -14.47 21.76
C VAL A 374 -38.19 -14.72 21.81
N PHE A 375 -37.40 -14.24 20.84
CA PHE A 375 -35.95 -14.39 20.85
C PHE A 375 -35.30 -13.56 21.97
N PHE A 376 -35.74 -12.32 22.19
CA PHE A 376 -35.28 -11.48 23.31
C PHE A 376 -35.55 -12.17 24.66
N LEU A 377 -36.78 -12.62 24.91
CA LEU A 377 -37.16 -13.31 26.14
C LEU A 377 -36.42 -14.66 26.30
N THR A 378 -36.23 -15.41 25.22
CA THR A 378 -35.46 -16.67 25.23
C THR A 378 -34.02 -16.43 25.63
N TYR A 379 -33.34 -15.44 25.06
CA TYR A 379 -31.94 -15.16 25.39
C TYR A 379 -31.74 -14.47 26.74
N LEU A 380 -32.70 -13.64 27.17
CA LEU A 380 -32.76 -13.14 28.55
C LEU A 380 -32.93 -14.30 29.55
N ALA A 381 -33.81 -15.26 29.27
CA ALA A 381 -34.00 -16.46 30.09
C ALA A 381 -32.76 -17.36 30.09
N ILE A 382 -32.10 -17.58 28.95
CA ILE A 382 -30.83 -18.34 28.89
C ILE A 382 -29.74 -17.65 29.74
N GLY A 383 -29.61 -16.32 29.65
CA GLY A 383 -28.67 -15.55 30.47
C GLY A 383 -28.96 -15.66 31.97
N LEU A 384 -30.22 -15.53 32.38
CA LEU A 384 -30.64 -15.67 33.77
C LEU A 384 -30.48 -17.11 34.29
N LEU A 385 -30.79 -18.14 33.48
CA LEU A 385 -30.60 -19.55 33.85
C LEU A 385 -29.12 -19.92 33.96
N PHE A 386 -28.26 -19.47 33.03
CA PHE A 386 -26.82 -19.65 33.10
C PHE A 386 -26.25 -19.01 34.39
N THR A 387 -26.65 -17.77 34.66
CA THR A 387 -26.25 -17.02 35.86
C THR A 387 -26.70 -17.73 37.14
N ARG A 388 -27.99 -18.10 37.24
CA ARG A 388 -28.56 -18.85 38.37
C ARG A 388 -27.83 -20.17 38.59
N ARG A 389 -27.52 -20.90 37.52
CA ARG A 389 -26.86 -22.20 37.60
C ARG A 389 -25.41 -22.08 38.08
N LYS A 390 -24.63 -21.17 37.49
CA LYS A 390 -23.27 -20.87 37.98
C LYS A 390 -23.25 -20.42 39.44
N LEU A 391 -24.27 -19.68 39.92
CA LEU A 391 -24.41 -19.29 41.32
C LEU A 391 -24.81 -20.45 42.27
N LEU A 392 -25.52 -21.47 41.77
CA LEU A 392 -25.84 -22.69 42.52
C LEU A 392 -24.67 -23.68 42.54
N GLU A 393 -23.83 -23.68 41.50
CA GLU A 393 -22.58 -24.45 41.41
C GLU A 393 -21.44 -23.81 42.25
N MET A 394 -21.71 -22.71 42.98
CA MET A 394 -20.74 -22.02 43.87
C MET A 394 -21.12 -22.12 45.35
N SER A 395 -20.29 -22.84 46.12
CA SER A 395 -20.37 -22.97 47.58
C SER A 395 -19.99 -21.67 48.33
N ASP A 396 -18.97 -20.97 47.86
CA ASP A 396 -18.14 -20.05 48.67
C ASP A 396 -18.75 -18.65 48.91
N ALA A 397 -20.02 -18.54 49.30
CA ALA A 397 -20.63 -17.24 49.60
C ALA A 397 -20.19 -16.67 50.96
N PRO A 398 -20.21 -15.33 51.15
CA PRO A 398 -19.96 -14.72 52.46
C PRO A 398 -21.10 -15.01 53.44
N GLU A 399 -20.79 -15.11 54.72
CA GLU A 399 -21.78 -15.18 55.81
C GLU A 399 -22.28 -13.78 56.22
N ASP A 400 -21.52 -12.73 55.94
CA ASP A 400 -21.93 -11.32 56.11
C ASP A 400 -22.96 -10.90 55.04
N ASP A 401 -24.21 -10.69 55.44
CA ASP A 401 -25.32 -10.27 54.57
C ASP A 401 -25.28 -8.76 54.19
N SER A 402 -24.11 -8.12 54.31
CA SER A 402 -23.94 -6.68 54.03
C SER A 402 -23.74 -6.40 52.54
N ARG A 403 -24.47 -5.40 52.01
CA ARG A 403 -24.48 -5.03 50.57
C ARG A 403 -23.07 -4.88 49.99
N ASP A 404 -22.19 -4.16 50.68
CA ASP A 404 -20.85 -3.86 50.21
C ASP A 404 -19.89 -5.05 50.31
N ALA A 405 -20.14 -6.03 51.17
CA ALA A 405 -19.44 -7.32 51.14
C ALA A 405 -19.92 -8.18 49.96
N MET A 406 -21.24 -8.27 49.76
CA MET A 406 -21.87 -9.04 48.68
C MET A 406 -21.46 -8.53 47.29
N LEU A 407 -21.38 -7.20 47.10
CA LEU A 407 -20.87 -6.56 45.88
C LEU A 407 -19.37 -6.86 45.65
N ARG A 408 -18.52 -6.70 46.68
CA ARG A 408 -17.09 -7.01 46.57
C ARG A 408 -16.80 -8.50 46.41
N TRP A 409 -17.71 -9.39 46.80
CA TRP A 409 -17.61 -10.83 46.54
C TRP A 409 -17.99 -11.16 45.09
N SER A 410 -19.17 -10.72 44.64
CA SER A 410 -19.68 -10.98 43.29
C SER A 410 -18.75 -10.42 42.20
N ALA A 411 -18.26 -9.20 42.37
CA ALA A 411 -17.30 -8.57 41.45
C ALA A 411 -15.95 -9.31 41.38
N ARG A 412 -15.55 -10.06 42.42
CA ARG A 412 -14.32 -10.88 42.41
C ARG A 412 -14.51 -12.26 41.81
N LYS A 413 -15.70 -12.87 41.93
CA LYS A 413 -15.97 -14.21 41.35
C LYS A 413 -16.19 -14.13 39.84
N GLY A 414 -16.92 -13.12 39.33
CA GLY A 414 -17.00 -12.72 37.91
C GLY A 414 -17.58 -13.71 36.90
N ASP A 415 -17.05 -14.93 36.85
CA ASP A 415 -17.23 -15.99 35.85
C ASP A 415 -18.64 -16.64 35.84
N TYR A 416 -19.62 -16.01 36.49
CA TYR A 416 -21.02 -16.43 36.53
C TYR A 416 -21.94 -15.52 35.70
N VAL A 417 -21.54 -14.27 35.42
CA VAL A 417 -22.27 -13.35 34.53
C VAL A 417 -21.61 -13.36 33.17
N ASP A 418 -22.24 -13.99 32.18
CA ASP A 418 -21.80 -13.82 30.78
C ASP A 418 -22.27 -12.45 30.27
N GLY A 419 -21.35 -11.47 30.26
CA GLY A 419 -21.62 -10.12 29.75
C GLY A 419 -22.16 -10.10 28.31
N THR A 420 -21.81 -11.10 27.49
CA THR A 420 -22.35 -11.26 26.13
C THR A 420 -23.84 -11.54 26.15
N MET A 421 -24.31 -12.36 27.10
CA MET A 421 -25.73 -12.75 27.23
C MET A 421 -26.53 -11.77 28.11
N LEU A 422 -25.87 -10.92 28.90
CA LEU A 422 -26.54 -9.86 29.67
C LEU A 422 -26.73 -8.58 28.85
N PHE A 423 -25.69 -8.10 28.16
CA PHE A 423 -25.75 -6.85 27.39
C PHE A 423 -26.13 -7.04 25.92
N GLY A 424 -25.92 -8.24 25.35
CA GLY A 424 -26.30 -8.56 23.97
C GLY A 424 -27.80 -8.43 23.71
N PRO A 425 -28.69 -9.11 24.46
CA PRO A 425 -30.13 -9.05 24.24
C PRO A 425 -30.74 -7.64 24.30
N PRO A 426 -30.47 -6.75 25.29
CA PRO A 426 -31.03 -5.39 25.27
C PRO A 426 -30.48 -4.54 24.13
N LEU A 427 -29.18 -4.62 23.82
CA LEU A 427 -28.56 -3.81 22.78
C LEU A 427 -29.06 -4.20 21.38
N VAL A 428 -29.04 -5.49 21.07
CA VAL A 428 -29.52 -6.01 19.77
C VAL A 428 -31.04 -5.95 19.68
N GLY A 429 -31.75 -6.25 20.77
CA GLY A 429 -33.21 -6.19 20.85
C GLY A 429 -33.76 -4.78 20.65
N PHE A 430 -33.22 -3.77 21.36
CA PHE A 430 -33.63 -2.38 21.19
C PHE A 430 -33.21 -1.84 19.82
N GLY A 431 -32.01 -2.18 19.32
CA GLY A 431 -31.56 -1.78 17.98
C GLY A 431 -32.47 -2.31 16.87
N LEU A 432 -32.94 -3.55 16.99
CA LEU A 432 -33.93 -4.13 16.08
C LEU A 432 -35.31 -3.49 16.28
N GLN A 433 -35.80 -3.32 17.51
CA GLN A 433 -37.09 -2.69 17.79
C GLN A 433 -37.17 -1.26 17.24
N PHE A 434 -36.12 -0.45 17.42
CA PHE A 434 -36.04 0.88 16.85
C PHE A 434 -36.12 0.85 15.32
N ALA A 435 -35.39 -0.06 14.66
CA ALA A 435 -35.42 -0.22 13.20
C ALA A 435 -36.79 -0.66 12.66
N LEU A 436 -37.54 -1.49 13.40
CA LEU A 436 -38.93 -1.85 13.09
C LEU A 436 -39.89 -0.64 13.25
N VAL A 437 -39.77 0.08 14.37
CA VAL A 437 -40.80 1.00 14.89
C VAL A 437 -40.60 2.48 14.53
N GLN A 438 -39.43 2.87 14.01
CA GLN A 438 -39.08 4.27 13.63
C GLN A 438 -40.08 5.01 12.69
N HIS A 439 -41.02 4.30 12.07
CA HIS A 439 -42.05 4.86 11.19
C HIS A 439 -43.33 5.29 11.93
N LEU A 440 -43.42 5.05 13.25
CA LEU A 440 -44.57 5.41 14.10
C LEU A 440 -44.18 6.53 15.07
N GLU A 441 -45.00 7.59 15.08
CA GLU A 441 -44.78 8.79 15.91
C GLU A 441 -44.73 8.45 17.41
N PHE A 442 -43.76 9.01 18.14
CA PHE A 442 -43.44 8.74 19.55
C PHE A 442 -43.15 7.27 19.95
N ALA A 443 -43.39 6.28 19.08
CA ALA A 443 -43.32 4.86 19.44
C ALA A 443 -41.89 4.41 19.80
N ALA A 444 -40.85 5.09 19.30
CA ALA A 444 -39.47 4.92 19.77
C ALA A 444 -39.26 5.40 21.22
N ALA A 445 -39.88 6.52 21.61
CA ALA A 445 -39.84 7.04 22.98
C ALA A 445 -40.59 6.11 23.95
N PHE A 446 -41.77 5.62 23.54
CA PHE A 446 -42.51 4.62 24.31
C PHE A 446 -41.78 3.28 24.40
N SER A 447 -41.08 2.84 23.34
CA SER A 447 -40.25 1.63 23.37
C SER A 447 -39.06 1.76 24.33
N ALA A 448 -38.39 2.92 24.35
CA ALA A 448 -37.33 3.21 25.31
C ALA A 448 -37.88 3.22 26.75
N LEU A 449 -38.98 3.92 26.99
CA LEU A 449 -39.61 4.00 28.31
C LEU A 449 -40.09 2.62 28.81
N ALA A 450 -40.67 1.79 27.93
CA ALA A 450 -41.06 0.41 28.24
C ALA A 450 -39.84 -0.47 28.60
N LEU A 451 -38.75 -0.38 27.84
CA LEU A 451 -37.52 -1.12 28.13
C LEU A 451 -36.88 -0.65 29.44
N GLY A 452 -36.91 0.66 29.72
CA GLY A 452 -36.50 1.25 31.00
C GLY A 452 -37.29 0.67 32.18
N MET A 453 -38.64 0.62 32.06
CA MET A 453 -39.50 0.00 33.08
C MET A 453 -39.22 -1.49 33.26
N ILE A 454 -38.99 -2.25 32.19
CA ILE A 454 -38.63 -3.69 32.27
C ILE A 454 -37.34 -3.88 33.07
N TYR A 455 -36.30 -3.09 32.79
CA TYR A 455 -35.02 -3.21 33.50
C TYR A 455 -35.07 -2.69 34.95
N MET A 456 -35.85 -1.64 35.24
CA MET A 456 -36.13 -1.22 36.61
C MET A 456 -36.94 -2.26 37.40
N GLY A 457 -37.88 -2.94 36.74
CA GLY A 457 -38.63 -4.08 37.29
C GLY A 457 -37.74 -5.28 37.58
N LEU A 458 -36.87 -5.65 36.64
CA LEU A 458 -35.91 -6.75 36.81
C LEU A 458 -34.88 -6.43 37.91
N ALA A 459 -34.40 -5.18 37.99
CA ALA A 459 -33.58 -4.73 39.12
C ALA A 459 -34.32 -4.90 40.46
N ARG A 460 -35.63 -4.59 40.52
CA ARG A 460 -36.45 -4.76 41.73
C ARG A 460 -36.66 -6.22 42.12
N VAL A 461 -36.81 -7.13 41.16
CA VAL A 461 -36.92 -8.59 41.42
C VAL A 461 -35.58 -9.19 41.87
N LEU A 462 -34.45 -8.63 41.42
CA LEU A 462 -33.10 -9.12 41.74
C LEU A 462 -32.43 -8.40 42.93
N MET A 463 -33.09 -7.43 43.57
CA MET A 463 -32.59 -6.72 44.75
C MET A 463 -32.64 -7.61 46.01
N GLY A 464 -31.72 -8.56 46.11
CA GLY A 464 -31.50 -9.39 47.30
C GLY A 464 -30.47 -10.51 47.09
N GLY A 465 -29.81 -10.93 48.18
CA GLY A 465 -28.91 -12.09 48.21
C GLY A 465 -27.73 -12.03 47.23
N ARG A 466 -27.33 -13.19 46.70
CA ARG A 466 -26.12 -13.37 45.87
C ARG A 466 -26.15 -12.67 44.49
N ALA A 467 -27.20 -11.88 44.17
CA ALA A 467 -27.46 -11.32 42.85
C ALA A 467 -27.30 -9.78 42.73
N VAL A 468 -26.92 -9.05 43.80
CA VAL A 468 -26.93 -7.57 43.84
C VAL A 468 -26.24 -6.90 42.64
N LEU A 469 -25.08 -7.40 42.21
CA LEU A 469 -24.35 -6.85 41.05
C LEU A 469 -25.18 -6.86 39.76
N LEU A 470 -26.02 -7.88 39.56
CA LEU A 470 -26.92 -7.98 38.41
C LEU A 470 -28.08 -6.97 38.53
N ALA A 471 -28.61 -6.76 39.74
CA ALA A 471 -29.65 -5.78 40.01
C ALA A 471 -29.18 -4.33 39.74
N GLU A 472 -27.95 -3.99 40.14
CA GLU A 472 -27.37 -2.67 39.88
C GLU A 472 -27.11 -2.42 38.40
N THR A 473 -26.65 -3.42 37.64
CA THR A 473 -26.53 -3.31 36.17
C THR A 473 -27.87 -3.09 35.48
N CYS A 474 -28.95 -3.74 35.96
CA CYS A 474 -30.30 -3.52 35.45
C CYS A 474 -30.83 -2.11 35.80
N LEU A 475 -30.57 -1.61 37.01
CA LEU A 475 -31.02 -0.28 37.44
C LEU A 475 -30.36 0.84 36.62
N ALA A 476 -29.05 0.74 36.37
CA ALA A 476 -28.33 1.71 35.55
C ALA A 476 -28.88 1.77 34.11
N LEU A 477 -29.17 0.60 33.52
CA LEU A 477 -29.76 0.51 32.17
C LEU A 477 -31.16 1.14 32.11
N GLY A 478 -31.95 1.00 33.19
CA GLY A 478 -33.26 1.62 33.33
C GLY A 478 -33.25 3.16 33.26
N VAL A 479 -32.33 3.80 33.99
CA VAL A 479 -32.21 5.28 34.01
C VAL A 479 -31.80 5.83 32.64
N ILE A 480 -30.88 5.15 31.94
CA ILE A 480 -30.41 5.55 30.61
C ILE A 480 -31.57 5.59 29.61
N PHE A 481 -32.40 4.54 29.56
CA PHE A 481 -33.57 4.50 28.67
C PHE A 481 -34.67 5.50 29.08
N GLY A 482 -34.79 5.82 30.37
CA GLY A 482 -35.72 6.84 30.86
C GLY A 482 -35.36 8.26 30.39
N SER A 483 -34.09 8.68 30.54
CA SER A 483 -33.65 10.01 30.08
C SER A 483 -33.72 10.18 28.57
N LEU A 484 -33.62 9.08 27.79
CA LEU A 484 -33.70 9.09 26.34
C LEU A 484 -35.08 9.50 25.80
N ALA A 485 -36.15 9.39 26.60
CA ALA A 485 -37.52 9.70 26.15
C ALA A 485 -37.76 11.20 25.86
N ILE A 486 -37.07 12.11 26.56
CA ILE A 486 -37.26 13.57 26.40
C ILE A 486 -36.81 14.08 25.02
N PRO A 487 -35.56 13.84 24.55
CA PRO A 487 -35.13 14.27 23.21
C PRO A 487 -35.82 13.52 22.06
N LEU A 488 -36.60 12.47 22.36
CA LEU A 488 -37.46 11.79 21.39
C LEU A 488 -38.89 12.38 21.31
N GLY A 489 -39.12 13.59 21.86
CA GLY A 489 -40.48 14.17 21.90
C GLY A 489 -40.61 15.70 22.06
N LEU A 490 -39.56 16.52 21.90
CA LEU A 490 -39.66 18.00 21.99
C LEU A 490 -38.75 18.75 21.00
N ASP A 491 -39.15 19.97 20.64
CA ASP A 491 -38.44 20.88 19.71
C ASP A 491 -37.04 21.30 20.19
N ALA A 492 -36.09 21.37 19.26
CA ALA A 492 -34.68 21.71 19.53
C ALA A 492 -34.49 23.10 20.17
N ARG A 493 -35.25 24.11 19.74
CA ARG A 493 -35.08 25.53 20.13
C ARG A 493 -35.09 25.75 21.64
N TRP A 494 -36.16 25.29 22.27
CA TRP A 494 -36.37 25.47 23.70
C TRP A 494 -35.59 24.45 24.52
N THR A 495 -35.42 23.22 23.99
CA THR A 495 -34.52 22.21 24.56
C THR A 495 -33.09 22.75 24.72
N ALA A 496 -32.55 23.42 23.71
CA ALA A 496 -31.21 24.03 23.76
C ALA A 496 -31.11 25.10 24.86
N ALA A 497 -32.02 26.08 24.88
CA ALA A 497 -31.97 27.18 25.84
C ALA A 497 -32.21 26.71 27.30
N ALA A 498 -33.13 25.77 27.51
CA ALA A 498 -33.39 25.17 28.81
C ALA A 498 -32.14 24.45 29.34
N TRP A 499 -31.55 23.56 28.55
CA TRP A 499 -30.36 22.79 28.94
C TRP A 499 -29.13 23.68 29.25
N ALA A 500 -28.98 24.85 28.62
CA ALA A 500 -27.91 25.80 28.95
C ALA A 500 -28.00 26.32 30.40
N VAL A 501 -29.21 26.76 30.78
CA VAL A 501 -29.50 27.43 32.04
C VAL A 501 -29.67 26.41 33.17
N GLU A 502 -30.37 25.30 32.90
CA GLU A 502 -30.48 24.15 33.81
C GLU A 502 -29.10 23.57 34.10
N GLY A 503 -28.26 23.37 33.08
CA GLY A 503 -26.87 22.95 33.25
C GLY A 503 -26.04 23.94 34.08
N ALA A 504 -26.23 25.25 33.91
CA ALA A 504 -25.55 26.24 34.74
C ALA A 504 -25.99 26.15 36.23
N GLY A 505 -27.29 25.96 36.47
CA GLY A 505 -27.87 25.80 37.80
C GLY A 505 -27.44 24.52 38.51
N ILE A 506 -27.47 23.37 37.83
CA ILE A 506 -27.02 22.09 38.38
C ILE A 506 -25.50 22.12 38.63
N PHE A 507 -24.70 22.77 37.78
CA PHE A 507 -23.26 22.91 38.01
C PHE A 507 -22.97 23.74 39.26
N TRP A 508 -23.62 24.90 39.41
CA TRP A 508 -23.51 25.77 40.59
C TRP A 508 -23.95 25.06 41.88
N LEU A 509 -25.05 24.32 41.84
CA LEU A 509 -25.56 23.54 42.98
C LEU A 509 -24.65 22.35 43.32
N GLY A 510 -24.15 21.63 42.31
CA GLY A 510 -23.25 20.50 42.46
C GLY A 510 -21.88 20.88 43.03
N LEU A 511 -21.42 22.10 42.77
CA LEU A 511 -20.24 22.70 43.40
C LEU A 511 -20.47 22.87 44.91
N ARG A 512 -21.59 23.50 45.30
CA ARG A 512 -21.98 23.74 46.70
C ARG A 512 -22.27 22.45 47.49
N GLN A 513 -22.80 21.42 46.85
CA GLN A 513 -23.10 20.12 47.47
C GLN A 513 -21.96 19.10 47.36
N GLN A 514 -20.82 19.50 46.78
CA GLN A 514 -19.66 18.66 46.46
C GLN A 514 -19.94 17.36 45.66
N ARG A 515 -21.10 17.20 45.01
CA ARG A 515 -21.45 15.99 44.24
C ARG A 515 -20.77 15.97 42.85
N PRO A 516 -19.77 15.11 42.58
CA PRO A 516 -19.02 15.15 41.32
C PRO A 516 -19.84 14.66 40.12
N PHE A 517 -20.65 13.61 40.29
CA PHE A 517 -21.53 13.09 39.23
C PHE A 517 -22.57 14.11 38.76
N ALA A 518 -23.10 14.95 39.68
CA ALA A 518 -24.02 16.02 39.32
C ALA A 518 -23.32 17.14 38.52
N ARG A 519 -22.08 17.50 38.89
CA ARG A 519 -21.26 18.47 38.13
C ARG A 519 -20.91 17.96 36.73
N MET A 520 -20.60 16.68 36.59
CA MET A 520 -20.36 16.04 35.29
C MET A 520 -21.64 15.99 34.43
N PHE A 521 -22.79 15.63 35.00
CA PHE A 521 -24.09 15.67 34.31
C PHE A 521 -24.44 17.09 33.84
N ALA A 522 -24.24 18.10 34.69
CA ALA A 522 -24.50 19.49 34.37
C ALA A 522 -23.68 20.00 33.16
N LEU A 523 -22.41 19.62 33.06
CA LEU A 523 -21.55 19.97 31.93
C LEU A 523 -21.92 19.19 30.65
N LEU A 524 -22.39 17.94 30.77
CA LEU A 524 -22.96 17.20 29.64
C LEU A 524 -24.26 17.86 29.13
N LEU A 525 -25.06 18.44 30.03
CA LEU A 525 -26.28 19.18 29.66
C LEU A 525 -25.96 20.50 28.95
N GLN A 526 -24.97 21.27 29.43
CA GLN A 526 -24.47 22.45 28.72
C GLN A 526 -23.82 22.10 27.36
N LEU A 527 -23.19 20.92 27.23
CA LEU A 527 -22.67 20.42 25.96
C LEU A 527 -23.81 20.08 24.98
N GLY A 528 -24.84 19.35 25.44
CA GLY A 528 -26.02 19.01 24.65
C GLY A 528 -26.75 20.26 24.14
N SER A 529 -26.88 21.27 25.00
CA SER A 529 -27.39 22.60 24.64
C SER A 529 -26.60 23.25 23.50
N ALA A 530 -25.26 23.26 23.61
CA ALA A 530 -24.40 23.87 22.60
C ALA A 530 -24.47 23.15 21.25
N LEU A 531 -24.60 21.82 21.25
CA LEU A 531 -24.82 21.04 20.04
C LEU A 531 -26.18 21.32 19.40
N ALA A 532 -27.25 21.42 20.20
CA ALA A 532 -28.58 21.76 19.71
C ALA A 532 -28.63 23.17 19.11
N PHE A 533 -28.08 24.19 19.77
CA PHE A 533 -28.02 25.55 19.23
C PHE A 533 -27.23 25.63 17.92
N VAL A 534 -26.09 24.93 17.82
CA VAL A 534 -25.28 24.91 16.59
C VAL A 534 -26.01 24.23 15.42
N SER A 535 -26.94 23.32 15.68
CA SER A 535 -27.77 22.69 14.62
C SER A 535 -28.78 23.63 13.95
N GLU A 536 -28.96 24.85 14.47
CA GLU A 536 -29.91 25.85 13.96
C GLU A 536 -29.27 27.05 13.25
N LEU A 537 -27.93 27.12 13.18
CA LEU A 537 -27.23 28.22 12.50
C LEU A 537 -27.26 28.03 10.98
N HIS A 538 -27.80 29.03 10.27
CA HIS A 538 -27.93 29.04 8.81
C HIS A 538 -27.20 30.25 8.19
N ALA A 539 -26.98 30.26 6.88
CA ALA A 539 -26.40 31.41 6.18
C ALA A 539 -27.50 32.44 5.88
N GLY A 540 -27.22 33.73 6.11
CA GLY A 540 -28.23 34.79 6.00
C GLY A 540 -28.22 35.58 4.70
N GLU A 541 -29.31 36.31 4.45
CA GLU A 541 -29.41 37.28 3.34
C GLU A 541 -28.92 38.68 3.74
N GLY A 542 -29.27 39.12 4.96
CA GLY A 542 -28.90 40.45 5.48
C GLY A 542 -27.57 40.52 6.23
N SER A 543 -26.98 39.38 6.57
CA SER A 543 -25.70 39.24 7.29
C SER A 543 -25.08 37.87 6.99
N LEU A 544 -23.91 37.56 7.55
CA LEU A 544 -23.17 36.34 7.22
C LEU A 544 -23.77 35.06 7.83
N LEU A 545 -24.56 35.16 8.90
CA LEU A 545 -25.30 34.07 9.52
C LEU A 545 -26.69 34.54 9.98
N GLU A 546 -27.67 33.64 9.95
CA GLU A 546 -28.97 33.77 10.59
C GLU A 546 -29.14 32.74 11.72
N GLY A 547 -29.75 33.19 12.82
CA GLY A 547 -29.93 32.41 14.05
C GLY A 547 -30.34 33.30 15.23
N SER A 548 -30.70 32.70 16.36
CA SER A 548 -31.13 33.47 17.53
C SER A 548 -29.93 34.06 18.29
N TRP A 549 -29.66 35.35 18.05
CA TRP A 549 -28.60 36.12 18.73
C TRP A 549 -28.69 36.04 20.26
N LEU A 550 -29.92 35.98 20.79
CA LEU A 550 -30.20 35.83 22.22
C LEU A 550 -29.79 34.44 22.73
N GLY A 551 -29.96 33.38 21.94
CA GLY A 551 -29.50 32.02 22.29
C GLY A 551 -27.96 31.95 22.37
N ALA A 552 -27.26 32.52 21.39
CA ALA A 552 -25.80 32.64 21.42
C ALA A 552 -25.32 33.44 22.64
N LEU A 553 -25.98 34.56 22.95
CA LEU A 553 -25.65 35.41 24.10
C LEU A 553 -25.89 34.70 25.44
N MET A 554 -27.03 34.02 25.61
CA MET A 554 -27.34 33.29 26.85
C MET A 554 -26.43 32.06 27.04
N LEU A 555 -26.15 31.29 25.99
CA LEU A 555 -25.24 30.14 26.05
C LEU A 555 -23.79 30.59 26.30
N GLY A 556 -23.31 31.61 25.59
CA GLY A 556 -22.00 32.21 25.83
C GLY A 556 -21.87 32.76 27.24
N GLY A 557 -22.90 33.46 27.73
CA GLY A 557 -22.99 33.96 29.10
C GLY A 557 -22.98 32.85 30.15
N ALA A 558 -23.75 31.78 29.96
CA ALA A 558 -23.80 30.63 30.87
C ALA A 558 -22.46 29.90 30.97
N LEU A 559 -21.76 29.72 29.84
CA LEU A 559 -20.43 29.08 29.79
C LEU A 559 -19.34 29.97 30.42
N LEU A 560 -19.38 31.29 30.17
CA LEU A 560 -18.48 32.25 30.84
C LEU A 560 -18.78 32.38 32.34
N PHE A 561 -20.03 32.22 32.77
CA PHE A 561 -20.42 32.15 34.18
C PHE A 561 -19.86 30.87 34.84
N SER A 562 -20.04 29.70 34.23
CA SER A 562 -19.42 28.44 34.68
C SER A 562 -17.88 28.59 34.80
N PHE A 563 -17.22 29.20 33.80
CA PHE A 563 -15.79 29.50 33.82
C PHE A 563 -15.40 30.44 34.98
N TYR A 564 -16.15 31.52 35.20
CA TYR A 564 -15.85 32.53 36.22
C TYR A 564 -16.05 32.00 37.65
N GLN A 565 -17.11 31.22 37.88
CA GLN A 565 -17.35 30.55 39.15
C GLN A 565 -16.27 29.50 39.44
N LEU A 566 -15.89 28.71 38.43
CA LEU A 566 -14.79 27.74 38.54
C LEU A 566 -13.41 28.40 38.73
N ARG A 567 -13.21 29.65 38.24
CA ARG A 567 -12.01 30.46 38.53
C ARG A 567 -11.97 31.01 39.96
N LYS A 568 -13.12 31.09 40.64
CA LYS A 568 -13.25 31.59 42.02
C LYS A 568 -13.21 30.52 43.09
N ALA A 569 -13.64 29.30 42.77
CA ALA A 569 -13.70 28.19 43.72
C ALA A 569 -12.30 27.75 44.18
N GLU A 570 -12.20 27.28 45.42
CA GLU A 570 -10.89 26.94 45.99
C GLU A 570 -10.36 25.57 45.50
N PRO A 571 -9.03 25.33 45.58
CA PRO A 571 -8.44 24.03 45.25
C PRO A 571 -8.93 22.85 46.11
N GLY A 572 -9.60 23.09 47.24
CA GLY A 572 -10.23 22.05 48.06
C GLY A 572 -11.62 21.61 47.58
N GLU A 573 -12.31 22.41 46.76
CA GLU A 573 -13.72 22.19 46.38
C GLU A 573 -13.89 21.59 44.97
N THR A 574 -12.86 21.77 44.14
CA THR A 574 -12.86 21.49 42.71
C THR A 574 -12.04 20.25 42.38
N ALA A 575 -12.59 19.35 41.57
CA ALA A 575 -11.87 18.16 41.10
C ALA A 575 -10.88 18.53 39.98
N ASP A 576 -9.77 17.78 39.85
CA ASP A 576 -8.71 18.15 38.89
C ASP A 576 -9.18 18.15 37.42
N TRP A 577 -10.13 17.27 37.07
CA TRP A 577 -10.74 17.26 35.75
C TRP A 577 -11.57 18.51 35.45
N GLU A 578 -12.16 19.15 36.48
CA GLU A 578 -12.92 20.39 36.34
C GLU A 578 -11.95 21.53 35.98
N ARG A 579 -10.82 21.64 36.69
CA ARG A 579 -9.78 22.64 36.38
C ARG A 579 -9.14 22.42 35.00
N GLN A 580 -9.02 21.17 34.55
CA GLN A 580 -8.60 20.86 33.17
C GLN A 580 -9.67 21.27 32.12
N GLY A 581 -10.95 21.23 32.47
CA GLY A 581 -12.07 21.71 31.65
C GLY A 581 -12.24 23.24 31.64
N GLN A 582 -11.75 23.95 32.65
CA GLN A 582 -11.80 25.42 32.77
C GLN A 582 -11.43 26.20 31.49
N PRO A 583 -10.31 25.92 30.77
CA PRO A 583 -10.01 26.60 29.51
C PRO A 583 -11.05 26.37 28.41
N VAL A 584 -11.72 25.21 28.38
CA VAL A 584 -12.75 24.88 27.37
C VAL A 584 -13.98 25.77 27.55
N LEU A 585 -14.42 25.98 28.79
CA LEU A 585 -15.54 26.87 29.11
C LEU A 585 -15.28 28.32 28.63
N ALA A 586 -14.05 28.83 28.80
CA ALA A 586 -13.66 30.13 28.28
C ALA A 586 -13.65 30.20 26.75
N VAL A 587 -13.14 29.15 26.08
CA VAL A 587 -13.07 29.08 24.61
C VAL A 587 -14.46 28.99 23.98
N LEU A 588 -15.35 28.14 24.51
CA LEU A 588 -16.72 28.02 24.01
C LEU A 588 -17.51 29.31 24.28
N GLY A 589 -17.42 29.86 25.50
CA GLY A 589 -18.08 31.11 25.87
C GLY A 589 -17.69 32.30 24.99
N LEU A 590 -16.39 32.47 24.69
CA LEU A 590 -15.92 33.49 23.75
C LEU A 590 -16.30 33.19 22.29
N SER A 591 -16.34 31.92 21.88
CA SER A 591 -16.78 31.53 20.53
C SER A 591 -18.22 31.95 20.25
N PHE A 592 -19.14 31.73 21.21
CA PHE A 592 -20.53 32.17 21.06
C PHE A 592 -20.70 33.70 21.06
N LEU A 593 -19.80 34.46 21.68
CA LEU A 593 -19.75 35.92 21.54
C LEU A 593 -19.17 36.36 20.18
N TYR A 594 -18.19 35.67 19.62
CA TYR A 594 -17.64 36.00 18.29
C TYR A 594 -18.64 35.76 17.15
N LEU A 595 -19.69 34.96 17.36
CA LEU A 595 -20.82 34.81 16.43
C LEU A 595 -21.65 36.10 16.27
N LEU A 596 -21.55 37.06 17.19
CA LEU A 596 -22.25 38.35 17.03
C LEU A 596 -21.79 39.10 15.77
N ALA A 597 -20.50 39.06 15.43
CA ALA A 597 -19.99 39.75 14.24
C ALA A 597 -20.59 39.22 12.91
N PRO A 598 -20.60 37.91 12.59
CA PRO A 598 -21.27 37.40 11.40
C PRO A 598 -22.81 37.50 11.46
N LEU A 599 -23.44 37.54 12.64
CA LEU A 599 -24.87 37.84 12.77
C LEU A 599 -25.21 39.30 12.39
N PHE A 600 -24.24 40.24 12.47
CA PHE A 600 -24.45 41.68 12.19
C PHE A 600 -23.80 42.21 10.89
N PHE A 601 -22.76 41.57 10.33
CA PHE A 601 -21.94 42.15 9.25
C PHE A 601 -21.71 41.22 8.05
N PHE A 602 -21.52 41.84 6.88
CA PHE A 602 -21.04 41.19 5.65
C PHE A 602 -19.52 40.94 5.66
N THR A 603 -19.06 40.06 4.78
CA THR A 603 -17.69 39.48 4.74
C THR A 603 -16.53 40.42 5.08
N HIS A 604 -16.33 41.51 4.33
CA HIS A 604 -15.21 42.42 4.56
C HIS A 604 -15.31 43.15 5.92
N GLY A 605 -16.53 43.49 6.34
CA GLY A 605 -16.79 44.02 7.68
C GLY A 605 -16.46 43.00 8.76
N THR A 606 -16.93 41.76 8.63
CA THR A 606 -16.66 40.65 9.57
C THR A 606 -15.17 40.32 9.66
N ALA A 607 -14.43 40.30 8.55
CA ALA A 607 -12.99 40.07 8.54
C ALA A 607 -12.21 41.14 9.33
N ILE A 608 -12.53 42.42 9.11
CA ILE A 608 -11.92 43.55 9.82
C ILE A 608 -12.36 43.56 11.29
N ALA A 609 -13.65 43.34 11.57
CA ALA A 609 -14.21 43.27 12.92
C ALA A 609 -13.57 42.13 13.74
N TRP A 610 -13.34 40.95 13.15
CA TRP A 610 -12.64 39.85 13.80
C TRP A 610 -11.14 40.15 14.03
N ALA A 611 -10.46 40.81 13.09
CA ALA A 611 -9.06 41.24 13.28
C ALA A 611 -8.91 42.25 14.44
N LEU A 612 -9.83 43.20 14.55
CA LEU A 612 -9.88 44.21 15.61
C LEU A 612 -10.38 43.65 16.96
N ALA A 613 -11.45 42.84 16.96
CA ALA A 613 -11.96 42.18 18.15
C ALA A 613 -10.91 41.23 18.75
N GLY A 614 -10.16 40.52 17.90
CA GLY A 614 -9.02 39.73 18.33
C GLY A 614 -7.90 40.56 18.96
N LEU A 615 -7.63 41.78 18.46
CA LEU A 615 -6.67 42.68 19.11
C LEU A 615 -7.18 43.20 20.47
N ALA A 616 -8.49 43.41 20.60
CA ALA A 616 -9.12 43.76 21.88
C ALA A 616 -9.11 42.59 22.88
N THR A 617 -9.43 41.35 22.46
CA THR A 617 -9.39 40.18 23.35
C THR A 617 -7.96 39.73 23.66
N LEU A 618 -6.97 40.03 22.81
CA LEU A 618 -5.55 39.95 23.13
C LEU A 618 -5.21 40.86 24.32
N TYR A 619 -5.58 42.14 24.24
CA TYR A 619 -5.33 43.13 25.29
C TYR A 619 -6.02 42.77 26.62
N VAL A 620 -7.28 42.31 26.57
CA VAL A 620 -8.00 41.79 27.75
C VAL A 620 -7.34 40.51 28.28
N GLY A 621 -6.86 39.62 27.41
CA GLY A 621 -6.16 38.39 27.78
C GLY A 621 -4.83 38.64 28.51
N LEU A 622 -4.06 39.64 28.09
CA LEU A 622 -2.86 40.10 28.78
C LEU A 622 -3.22 40.67 30.17
N ARG A 623 -4.23 41.54 30.27
CA ARG A 623 -4.69 42.10 31.57
C ARG A 623 -5.24 41.04 32.53
N LEU A 624 -5.95 40.02 32.03
CA LEU A 624 -6.49 38.92 32.83
C LEU A 624 -5.49 37.79 33.11
N GLN A 625 -4.26 37.90 32.59
CA GLN A 625 -3.20 36.86 32.60
C GLN A 625 -3.76 35.47 32.19
N SER A 626 -4.56 35.46 31.12
CA SER A 626 -5.38 34.31 30.72
C SER A 626 -4.93 33.74 29.37
N ARG A 627 -4.21 32.61 29.42
CA ARG A 627 -3.76 31.86 28.22
C ARG A 627 -4.91 31.56 27.25
N SER A 628 -6.10 31.23 27.75
CA SER A 628 -7.27 30.93 26.91
C SER A 628 -7.73 32.14 26.10
N PHE A 629 -7.70 33.34 26.69
CA PHE A 629 -8.09 34.57 25.99
C PHE A 629 -7.08 34.90 24.87
N LEU A 630 -5.77 34.81 25.14
CA LEU A 630 -4.73 34.98 24.11
C LEU A 630 -4.88 33.97 22.96
N PHE A 631 -5.18 32.71 23.28
CA PHE A 631 -5.41 31.69 22.26
C PHE A 631 -6.63 32.02 21.38
N THR A 632 -7.76 32.39 21.99
CA THR A 632 -8.96 32.81 21.23
C THR A 632 -8.76 34.10 20.43
N ALA A 633 -7.92 35.01 20.92
CA ALA A 633 -7.56 36.24 20.23
C ALA A 633 -6.79 35.96 18.93
N PHE A 634 -5.72 35.16 19.01
CA PHE A 634 -4.99 34.74 17.80
C PHE A 634 -5.88 33.91 16.85
N ALA A 635 -6.76 33.05 17.37
CA ALA A 635 -7.69 32.27 16.56
C ALA A 635 -8.66 33.15 15.76
N VAL A 636 -9.30 34.16 16.39
CA VAL A 636 -10.26 35.02 15.69
C VAL A 636 -9.58 35.96 14.68
N GLN A 637 -8.34 36.41 14.94
CA GLN A 637 -7.55 37.15 13.94
C GLN A 637 -7.20 36.29 12.72
N LEU A 638 -6.82 35.02 12.93
CA LEU A 638 -6.56 34.07 11.84
C LEU A 638 -7.84 33.74 11.05
N LEU A 639 -9.01 33.63 11.71
CA LEU A 639 -10.30 33.48 11.05
C LEU A 639 -10.67 34.71 10.20
N GLY A 640 -10.40 35.93 10.67
CA GLY A 640 -10.56 37.16 9.89
C GLY A 640 -9.70 37.16 8.62
N GLY A 641 -8.43 36.76 8.73
CA GLY A 641 -7.54 36.57 7.58
C GLY A 641 -8.03 35.49 6.61
N ALA A 642 -8.47 34.34 7.11
CA ALA A 642 -9.01 33.26 6.29
C ALA A 642 -10.28 33.67 5.53
N LEU A 643 -11.20 34.39 6.19
CA LEU A 643 -12.44 34.88 5.58
C LEU A 643 -12.18 35.90 4.47
N PHE A 644 -11.13 36.73 4.60
CA PHE A 644 -10.66 37.60 3.51
C PHE A 644 -10.12 36.79 2.33
N LEU A 645 -9.26 35.79 2.59
CA LEU A 645 -8.71 34.93 1.53
C LEU A 645 -9.79 34.17 0.75
N MET A 646 -10.89 33.76 1.42
CA MET A 646 -12.05 33.10 0.80
C MET A 646 -12.85 33.97 -0.18
N ARG A 647 -12.56 35.28 -0.30
CA ARG A 647 -13.23 36.20 -1.24
C ARG A 647 -12.30 36.78 -2.31
N LEU A 648 -11.10 36.23 -2.48
CA LEU A 648 -10.21 36.58 -3.60
C LEU A 648 -10.81 36.16 -4.95
N GLN A 649 -10.68 37.03 -5.95
CA GLN A 649 -11.07 36.78 -7.34
C GLN A 649 -9.89 37.10 -8.26
N GLY A 650 -9.72 36.31 -9.32
CA GLY A 650 -8.72 36.56 -10.37
C GLY A 650 -9.14 37.71 -11.28
N ALA A 651 -8.17 38.39 -11.90
CA ALA A 651 -8.40 39.43 -12.91
C ALA A 651 -8.22 38.88 -14.33
N ASP A 652 -9.05 39.36 -15.25
CA ASP A 652 -9.21 38.79 -16.61
C ASP A 652 -8.24 39.39 -17.66
N GLY A 653 -7.04 39.84 -17.26
CA GLY A 653 -6.12 40.51 -18.20
C GLY A 653 -4.64 40.51 -17.78
N ASP A 654 -3.76 40.57 -18.78
CA ASP A 654 -2.30 40.36 -18.66
C ASP A 654 -1.51 41.35 -17.77
N SER A 655 -2.15 42.38 -17.21
CA SER A 655 -1.48 43.40 -16.39
C SER A 655 -1.40 43.07 -14.90
N ALA A 656 -2.37 42.34 -14.34
CA ALA A 656 -2.45 42.02 -12.92
C ALA A 656 -3.23 40.72 -12.69
N VAL A 657 -3.04 40.07 -11.55
CA VAL A 657 -3.54 38.71 -11.29
C VAL A 657 -4.82 38.68 -10.45
N LEU A 658 -5.10 39.71 -9.65
CA LEU A 658 -6.23 39.72 -8.69
C LEU A 658 -7.16 40.95 -8.85
N ASN A 659 -8.47 40.70 -8.87
CA ASN A 659 -9.51 41.67 -9.25
C ASN A 659 -10.05 42.49 -8.07
N ALA A 660 -9.15 43.20 -7.37
CA ALA A 660 -9.53 44.24 -6.42
C ALA A 660 -8.57 45.45 -6.39
N GLY A 661 -7.51 45.44 -7.21
CA GLY A 661 -6.55 46.53 -7.36
C GLY A 661 -6.08 47.13 -6.04
N TRP A 662 -6.12 48.46 -5.95
CA TRP A 662 -5.71 49.20 -4.74
C TRP A 662 -6.56 48.90 -3.49
N ASN A 663 -7.84 48.57 -3.62
CA ASN A 663 -8.68 48.20 -2.47
C ASN A 663 -8.30 46.82 -1.92
N GLY A 664 -7.96 45.87 -2.80
CA GLY A 664 -7.39 44.57 -2.44
C GLY A 664 -6.03 44.72 -1.76
N LEU A 665 -5.14 45.52 -2.34
CA LEU A 665 -3.83 45.83 -1.77
C LEU A 665 -3.96 46.47 -0.38
N LEU A 666 -4.84 47.47 -0.20
CA LEU A 666 -5.04 48.15 1.09
C LEU A 666 -5.62 47.22 2.16
N SER A 667 -6.65 46.44 1.83
CA SER A 667 -7.29 45.52 2.79
C SER A 667 -6.39 44.35 3.18
N ALA A 668 -5.70 43.72 2.22
CA ALA A 668 -4.69 42.71 2.50
C ALA A 668 -3.54 43.27 3.36
N SER A 669 -3.06 44.48 3.05
CA SER A 669 -2.00 45.14 3.82
C SER A 669 -2.45 45.48 5.24
N LEU A 670 -3.67 45.99 5.44
CA LEU A 670 -4.18 46.38 6.75
C LEU A 670 -4.39 45.18 7.67
N ILE A 671 -4.95 44.08 7.14
CA ILE A 671 -5.07 42.81 7.90
C ILE A 671 -3.67 42.24 8.18
N GLY A 672 -2.77 42.24 7.20
CA GLY A 672 -1.39 41.76 7.36
C GLY A 672 -0.59 42.55 8.40
N LEU A 673 -0.71 43.88 8.41
CA LEU A 673 -0.10 44.77 9.39
C LEU A 673 -0.74 44.64 10.78
N ALA A 674 -2.06 44.40 10.88
CA ALA A 674 -2.71 44.13 12.16
C ALA A 674 -2.21 42.82 12.80
N LEU A 675 -2.01 41.77 12.00
CA LEU A 675 -1.41 40.50 12.44
C LEU A 675 0.05 40.69 12.89
N ILE A 676 0.87 41.38 12.09
CA ILE A 676 2.28 41.68 12.42
C ILE A 676 2.39 42.61 13.63
N GLY A 677 1.48 43.57 13.79
CA GLY A 677 1.41 44.47 14.94
C GLY A 677 1.02 43.74 16.23
N GLY A 678 -0.02 42.89 16.19
CA GLY A 678 -0.41 42.04 17.32
C GLY A 678 0.70 41.08 17.73
N MET A 679 1.41 40.50 16.76
CA MET A 679 2.62 39.70 16.95
C MET A 679 3.72 40.50 17.68
N LEU A 680 4.05 41.72 17.20
CA LEU A 680 5.09 42.56 17.81
C LEU A 680 4.72 43.09 19.20
N LEU A 681 3.43 43.27 19.50
CA LEU A 681 2.94 43.65 20.83
C LEU A 681 3.05 42.47 21.80
N ALA A 682 2.50 41.31 21.44
CA ALA A 682 2.56 40.12 22.29
C ALA A 682 4.00 39.61 22.50
N ALA A 683 4.90 39.75 21.51
CA ALA A 683 6.31 39.36 21.64
C ALA A 683 7.12 40.19 22.66
N ARG A 684 6.57 41.29 23.18
CA ARG A 684 7.19 42.14 24.21
C ARG A 684 6.80 41.77 25.64
N ASP A 685 5.76 40.95 25.82
CA ASP A 685 5.24 40.59 27.14
C ASP A 685 5.94 39.33 27.69
N ASP A 686 6.40 39.37 28.94
CA ASP A 686 7.16 38.28 29.54
C ASP A 686 6.34 36.99 29.77
N MET A 687 5.01 37.06 29.90
CA MET A 687 4.16 35.86 29.93
C MET A 687 4.20 35.12 28.58
N VAL A 688 4.25 35.87 27.48
CA VAL A 688 4.32 35.32 26.12
C VAL A 688 5.74 34.85 25.81
N ARG A 689 6.74 35.66 26.14
CA ARG A 689 8.16 35.42 25.84
C ARG A 689 8.72 34.16 26.53
N ASN A 690 8.20 33.82 27.70
CA ASN A 690 8.58 32.62 28.44
C ASN A 690 7.72 31.38 28.10
N ASP A 691 6.66 31.51 27.29
CA ASP A 691 5.77 30.40 26.92
C ASP A 691 5.95 29.94 25.46
N ALA A 692 6.67 28.82 25.30
CA ALA A 692 6.94 28.20 24.00
C ALA A 692 5.69 27.63 23.26
N ARG A 693 4.48 27.70 23.84
CA ARG A 693 3.22 27.45 23.14
C ARG A 693 2.69 28.74 22.53
N LEU A 694 2.70 29.85 23.29
CA LEU A 694 2.27 31.16 22.79
C LEU A 694 3.19 31.66 21.67
N LEU A 695 4.52 31.52 21.81
CA LEU A 695 5.48 31.85 20.74
C LEU A 695 5.24 31.07 19.42
N ARG A 696 4.67 29.86 19.48
CA ARG A 696 4.32 29.09 18.28
C ARG A 696 3.04 29.60 17.62
N GLY A 697 2.00 29.95 18.38
CA GLY A 697 0.81 30.60 17.82
C GLY A 697 1.17 31.95 17.17
N LEU A 698 2.03 32.70 17.84
CA LEU A 698 2.53 34.00 17.40
C LEU A 698 3.34 33.94 16.08
N SER A 699 4.04 32.83 15.79
CA SER A 699 4.70 32.62 14.50
C SER A 699 3.76 32.22 13.36
N VAL A 700 2.58 31.64 13.66
CA VAL A 700 1.51 31.41 12.66
C VAL A 700 0.79 32.70 12.31
N VAL A 701 0.55 33.57 13.30
CA VAL A 701 0.03 34.94 13.09
C VAL A 701 0.97 35.76 12.19
N LEU A 702 2.29 35.66 12.41
CA LEU A 702 3.28 36.28 11.53
C LEU A 702 3.24 35.71 10.10
N LEU A 703 3.13 34.39 9.94
CA LEU A 703 3.03 33.76 8.63
C LEU A 703 1.83 34.28 7.85
N ALA A 704 0.66 34.38 8.48
CA ALA A 704 -0.55 34.92 7.83
C ALA A 704 -0.33 36.38 7.37
N GLY A 705 0.36 37.21 8.16
CA GLY A 705 0.73 38.56 7.74
C GLY A 705 1.70 38.60 6.57
N LEU A 706 2.74 37.76 6.57
CA LEU A 706 3.71 37.65 5.46
C LEU A 706 3.06 37.14 4.16
N VAL A 707 2.12 36.21 4.26
CA VAL A 707 1.33 35.71 3.12
C VAL A 707 0.52 36.85 2.50
N LEU A 708 -0.25 37.61 3.30
CA LEU A 708 -1.08 38.72 2.80
C LEU A 708 -0.25 39.82 2.14
N ILE A 709 0.95 40.13 2.66
CA ILE A 709 1.86 41.12 2.05
C ILE A 709 2.44 40.63 0.71
N ASN A 710 2.86 39.37 0.59
CA ASN A 710 3.40 38.85 -0.68
C ASN A 710 2.29 38.60 -1.73
N LEU A 711 1.06 38.34 -1.27
CA LEU A 711 -0.14 38.31 -2.10
C LEU A 711 -0.51 39.70 -2.64
N ALA A 712 -0.29 40.77 -1.88
CA ALA A 712 -0.67 42.14 -2.26
C ALA A 712 -0.02 42.61 -3.58
N VAL A 713 1.15 42.05 -3.94
CA VAL A 713 1.85 42.32 -5.21
C VAL A 713 1.05 41.84 -6.44
N LEU A 714 0.23 40.79 -6.29
CA LEU A 714 -0.58 40.23 -7.38
C LEU A 714 -1.78 41.11 -7.79
N PHE A 715 -2.14 42.13 -7.01
CA PHE A 715 -3.10 43.15 -7.44
C PHE A 715 -2.50 44.15 -8.45
N VAL A 716 -1.19 44.06 -8.75
CA VAL A 716 -0.47 45.08 -9.55
C VAL A 716 0.51 44.51 -10.59
N LEU A 717 1.08 43.31 -10.40
CA LEU A 717 2.09 42.72 -11.32
C LEU A 717 1.66 41.37 -11.93
N PRO A 718 2.06 41.07 -13.18
CA PRO A 718 1.82 39.78 -13.81
C PRO A 718 2.80 38.67 -13.38
N TRP A 719 2.37 37.42 -13.54
CA TRP A 719 3.06 36.20 -13.06
C TRP A 719 4.54 36.11 -13.42
N GLN A 720 4.92 36.41 -14.67
CA GLN A 720 6.32 36.31 -15.12
C GLN A 720 7.24 37.23 -14.31
N THR A 721 6.87 38.50 -14.12
CA THR A 721 7.63 39.44 -13.28
C THR A 721 7.49 39.16 -11.78
N ALA A 722 6.29 38.76 -11.33
CA ALA A 722 6.06 38.39 -9.94
C ALA A 722 6.95 37.21 -9.50
N SER A 723 7.22 36.25 -10.40
CA SER A 723 8.14 35.14 -10.12
C SER A 723 9.55 35.58 -9.71
N GLY A 724 10.10 36.62 -10.35
CA GLY A 724 11.40 37.20 -10.02
C GLY A 724 11.39 37.97 -8.71
N VAL A 725 10.32 38.75 -8.46
CA VAL A 725 10.10 39.43 -7.18
C VAL A 725 9.99 38.41 -6.03
N TRP A 726 9.26 37.32 -6.23
CA TRP A 726 9.14 36.22 -5.26
C TRP A 726 10.44 35.45 -5.03
N ALA A 727 11.27 35.25 -6.05
CA ALA A 727 12.61 34.66 -5.88
C ALA A 727 13.51 35.53 -4.96
N ALA A 728 13.47 36.85 -5.16
CA ALA A 728 14.22 37.83 -4.36
C ALA A 728 13.65 38.00 -2.93
N SER A 729 12.33 38.19 -2.80
CA SER A 729 11.64 38.26 -1.50
C SER A 729 11.79 36.97 -0.71
N GLY A 730 11.76 35.81 -1.37
CA GLY A 730 11.99 34.51 -0.74
C GLY A 730 13.39 34.41 -0.13
N LEU A 731 14.42 34.90 -0.85
CA LEU A 731 15.80 34.98 -0.32
C LEU A 731 15.91 35.94 0.88
N LEU A 732 15.24 37.11 0.84
CA LEU A 732 15.22 38.06 1.94
C LEU A 732 14.49 37.49 3.17
N ILE A 733 13.38 36.80 2.98
CA ILE A 733 12.62 36.11 4.03
C ILE A 733 13.44 34.97 4.63
N ILE A 734 14.15 34.17 3.81
CA ILE A 734 15.12 33.15 4.26
C ILE A 734 16.22 33.79 5.12
N TRP A 735 16.76 34.94 4.71
CA TRP A 735 17.79 35.66 5.46
C TRP A 735 17.28 36.19 6.81
N LEU A 736 16.13 36.89 6.81
CA LEU A 736 15.53 37.49 8.00
C LEU A 736 15.06 36.43 9.00
N SER A 737 14.51 35.32 8.52
CA SER A 737 14.02 34.23 9.37
C SER A 737 15.14 33.44 10.04
N LEU A 738 16.30 33.27 9.39
CA LEU A 738 17.51 32.76 10.03
C LEU A 738 18.00 33.72 11.13
N TYR A 739 18.02 35.03 10.87
CA TYR A 739 18.41 36.05 11.86
C TYR A 739 17.47 36.09 13.08
N LEU A 740 16.15 36.04 12.87
CA LEU A 740 15.14 36.00 13.92
C LEU A 740 14.91 34.60 14.53
N LYS A 741 15.64 33.58 14.07
CA LYS A 741 15.51 32.15 14.47
C LYS A 741 14.09 31.57 14.30
N GLN A 742 13.31 32.10 13.36
CA GLN A 742 11.90 31.76 13.12
C GLN A 742 11.73 30.67 12.06
N ARG A 743 11.51 29.42 12.50
CA ARG A 743 11.34 28.26 11.61
C ARG A 743 10.18 28.38 10.60
N VAL A 744 9.08 29.04 10.96
CA VAL A 744 7.88 29.14 10.10
C VAL A 744 8.11 30.11 8.94
N SER A 745 8.57 31.33 9.25
CA SER A 745 8.96 32.35 8.27
C SER A 745 10.01 31.82 7.28
N PHE A 746 10.94 30.97 7.77
CA PHE A 746 11.95 30.31 6.96
C PHE A 746 11.37 29.34 5.91
N VAL A 747 10.42 28.48 6.30
CA VAL A 747 9.72 27.58 5.37
C VAL A 747 8.90 28.38 4.34
N PHE A 748 8.31 29.51 4.73
CA PHE A 748 7.58 30.37 3.79
C PHE A 748 8.49 30.98 2.71
N GLY A 749 9.69 31.46 3.07
CA GLY A 749 10.65 31.98 2.08
C GLY A 749 11.11 30.92 1.06
N LEU A 750 11.23 29.66 1.49
CA LEU A 750 11.47 28.52 0.61
C LEU A 750 10.29 28.24 -0.32
N LEU A 751 9.07 28.16 0.23
CA LEU A 751 7.85 27.96 -0.55
C LEU A 751 7.68 29.07 -1.61
N LEU A 752 8.06 30.31 -1.28
CA LEU A 752 8.00 31.44 -2.21
C LEU A 752 8.98 31.29 -3.40
N GLN A 753 10.16 30.70 -3.20
CA GLN A 753 11.07 30.34 -4.30
C GLN A 753 10.52 29.20 -5.18
N LEU A 754 9.85 28.21 -4.59
CA LEU A 754 9.20 27.12 -5.33
C LEU A 754 7.99 27.63 -6.13
N LEU A 755 7.16 28.49 -5.53
CA LEU A 755 6.02 29.14 -6.19
C LEU A 755 6.48 30.08 -7.31
N GLY A 756 7.59 30.82 -7.13
CA GLY A 756 8.20 31.60 -8.20
C GLY A 756 8.59 30.73 -9.40
N GLY A 757 9.34 29.64 -9.18
CA GLY A 757 9.70 28.72 -10.25
C GLY A 757 8.49 28.06 -10.93
N ALA A 758 7.49 27.62 -10.15
CA ALA A 758 6.27 27.03 -10.68
C ALA A 758 5.44 28.03 -11.51
N ALA A 759 5.32 29.29 -11.04
CA ALA A 759 4.67 30.36 -11.78
C ALA A 759 5.38 30.68 -13.09
N PHE A 760 6.72 30.65 -13.12
CA PHE A 760 7.47 30.84 -14.36
C PHE A 760 7.28 29.66 -15.34
N LEU A 761 7.24 28.40 -14.88
CA LEU A 761 6.91 27.25 -15.74
C LEU A 761 5.48 27.32 -16.29
N ALA A 762 4.52 27.81 -15.50
CA ALA A 762 3.12 27.92 -15.89
C ALA A 762 2.82 29.11 -16.81
N ALA A 763 3.53 30.23 -16.65
CA ALA A 763 3.34 31.46 -17.43
C ALA A 763 4.34 31.63 -18.59
N GLY A 764 5.23 30.66 -18.82
CA GLY A 764 6.24 30.69 -19.87
C GLY A 764 5.72 30.13 -21.20
N PRO A 765 5.84 30.83 -22.33
CA PRO A 765 5.69 30.23 -23.66
C PRO A 765 6.70 29.08 -23.83
N PHE A 766 6.35 28.07 -24.64
CA PHE A 766 7.12 26.83 -24.87
C PHE A 766 8.63 26.95 -24.54
N LEU A 767 9.04 26.36 -23.41
CA LEU A 767 10.40 26.51 -22.86
C LEU A 767 11.51 26.05 -23.82
N LEU A 768 11.18 25.18 -24.77
CA LEU A 768 12.05 24.69 -25.85
C LEU A 768 11.55 25.06 -27.27
N GLY A 769 10.51 25.90 -27.38
CA GLY A 769 9.93 26.34 -28.66
C GLY A 769 10.35 27.76 -29.05
N PRO A 770 10.19 28.15 -30.33
CA PRO A 770 10.47 29.51 -30.78
C PRO A 770 9.53 30.52 -30.10
N LEU A 771 10.09 31.67 -29.70
CA LEU A 771 9.30 32.80 -29.22
C LEU A 771 8.80 33.61 -30.43
N GLN A 772 7.54 34.04 -30.39
CA GLN A 772 6.85 34.65 -31.54
C GLN A 772 7.17 36.15 -31.76
N SER A 773 8.12 36.73 -31.01
CA SER A 773 8.47 38.15 -31.10
C SER A 773 9.81 38.38 -31.79
N GLU A 774 9.79 39.18 -32.85
CA GLU A 774 10.98 39.70 -33.52
C GLU A 774 11.83 40.55 -32.56
N GLY A 775 13.16 40.56 -32.75
CA GLY A 775 14.09 41.42 -32.02
C GLY A 775 14.73 40.83 -30.75
N LEU A 776 14.36 39.62 -30.33
CA LEU A 776 15.03 38.90 -29.25
C LEU A 776 16.50 38.62 -29.60
N ARG A 777 17.43 39.12 -28.78
CA ARG A 777 18.88 38.84 -28.90
C ARG A 777 19.28 37.76 -27.87
N PRO A 778 20.28 36.90 -28.19
CA PRO A 778 20.84 35.94 -27.23
C PRO A 778 21.20 36.59 -25.89
N LEU A 779 20.93 35.88 -24.79
CA LEU A 779 21.14 36.28 -23.40
C LEU A 779 20.39 37.56 -22.94
N ALA A 780 19.59 38.21 -23.79
CA ALA A 780 19.06 39.56 -23.55
C ALA A 780 17.52 39.62 -23.44
N HIS A 781 16.90 38.62 -22.80
CA HIS A 781 15.44 38.56 -22.61
C HIS A 781 15.04 37.96 -21.26
N SER A 782 13.81 38.26 -20.82
CA SER A 782 13.25 37.77 -19.56
C SER A 782 13.35 36.25 -19.41
N GLY A 783 13.03 35.50 -20.48
CA GLY A 783 13.10 34.03 -20.48
C GLY A 783 14.47 33.40 -20.24
N PHE A 784 15.56 34.16 -20.32
CA PHE A 784 16.90 33.73 -19.88
C PHE A 784 17.19 34.22 -18.45
N TRP A 785 16.86 35.48 -18.15
CA TRP A 785 17.16 36.08 -16.85
C TRP A 785 16.30 35.57 -15.69
N THR A 786 15.03 35.21 -15.89
CA THR A 786 14.20 34.63 -14.82
C THR A 786 14.68 33.23 -14.36
N PRO A 787 14.95 32.23 -15.24
CA PRO A 787 15.53 30.97 -14.77
C PRO A 787 16.94 31.16 -14.23
N LEU A 788 17.76 32.07 -14.79
CA LEU A 788 19.09 32.35 -14.25
C LEU A 788 19.02 32.96 -12.83
N VAL A 789 18.12 33.91 -12.57
CA VAL A 789 17.93 34.53 -11.24
C VAL A 789 17.35 33.52 -10.25
N LEU A 790 16.38 32.68 -10.65
CA LEU A 790 15.90 31.55 -9.83
C LEU A 790 17.05 30.60 -9.47
N GLY A 791 17.89 30.26 -10.45
CA GLY A 791 19.08 29.42 -10.27
C GLY A 791 20.08 30.03 -9.29
N LEU A 792 20.46 31.30 -9.49
CA LEU A 792 21.41 32.01 -8.64
C LEU A 792 20.87 32.23 -7.22
N ALA A 793 19.59 32.58 -7.05
CA ALA A 793 18.96 32.76 -5.74
C ALA A 793 18.90 31.43 -4.96
N ALA A 794 18.64 30.31 -5.64
CA ALA A 794 18.66 28.98 -5.04
C ALA A 794 20.09 28.54 -4.66
N LEU A 795 21.08 28.75 -5.52
CA LEU A 795 22.50 28.47 -5.23
C LEU A 795 23.02 29.33 -4.06
N ALA A 796 22.66 30.61 -3.99
CA ALA A 796 23.00 31.48 -2.87
C ALA A 796 22.32 31.06 -1.57
N GLY A 797 21.05 30.67 -1.62
CA GLY A 797 20.31 30.11 -0.48
C GLY A 797 20.93 28.81 0.03
N ALA A 798 21.28 27.90 -0.88
CA ALA A 798 21.97 26.65 -0.57
C ALA A 798 23.32 26.91 0.13
N TRP A 799 24.17 27.79 -0.42
CA TRP A 799 25.44 28.16 0.21
C TRP A 799 25.24 28.79 1.60
N ARG A 800 24.26 29.69 1.76
CA ARG A 800 23.98 30.31 3.07
C ARG A 800 23.53 29.27 4.09
N LEU A 801 22.75 28.27 3.68
CA LEU A 801 22.29 27.18 4.55
C LEU A 801 23.42 26.22 4.94
N GLN A 802 24.28 25.84 4.00
CA GLN A 802 25.52 25.11 4.29
C GLN A 802 26.35 25.83 5.36
N ARG A 803 26.48 27.16 5.26
CA ARG A 803 27.23 27.98 6.22
C ARG A 803 26.53 28.17 7.56
N ALA A 804 25.19 28.21 7.60
CA ALA A 804 24.42 28.28 8.84
C ALA A 804 24.46 26.96 9.63
N HIS A 805 24.40 25.81 8.95
CA HIS A 805 24.59 24.50 9.56
C HIS A 805 25.98 24.37 10.23
N ALA A 806 27.03 24.87 9.58
CA ALA A 806 28.38 24.93 10.14
C ALA A 806 28.54 25.85 11.38
N ALA A 807 27.51 26.62 11.75
CA ALA A 807 27.50 27.51 12.92
C ALA A 807 26.62 27.00 14.08
N GLN A 808 26.05 25.80 13.99
CA GLN A 808 25.22 25.15 15.04
C GLN A 808 23.99 25.95 15.54
N GLU A 809 23.53 26.98 14.82
CA GLU A 809 22.47 27.87 15.34
C GLU A 809 21.06 27.26 15.36
N LEU A 810 20.85 26.15 14.66
CA LEU A 810 19.56 25.46 14.52
C LEU A 810 19.78 23.93 14.39
N ASP A 811 18.77 23.19 14.84
CA ASP A 811 18.84 21.74 15.09
C ASP A 811 19.06 20.88 13.83
N VAL A 812 19.74 19.74 14.00
CA VAL A 812 21.00 19.51 13.28
C VAL A 812 20.86 18.90 11.87
N LEU A 813 19.73 18.27 11.52
CA LEU A 813 19.64 17.38 10.34
C LEU A 813 18.82 17.87 9.12
N SER A 814 17.94 18.85 9.27
CA SER A 814 17.05 19.29 8.16
C SER A 814 17.71 20.30 7.20
N LEU A 815 18.51 21.22 7.75
CA LEU A 815 19.09 22.34 6.98
C LEU A 815 20.11 21.89 5.92
N GLN A 816 20.84 20.80 6.17
CA GLN A 816 21.76 20.22 5.17
C GLN A 816 20.98 19.66 3.98
N ARG A 817 19.98 18.81 4.21
CA ARG A 817 19.13 18.25 3.13
C ARG A 817 18.45 19.35 2.34
N LEU A 818 18.06 20.44 2.99
CA LEU A 818 17.45 21.58 2.33
C LEU A 818 18.46 22.40 1.48
N SER A 819 19.69 22.55 1.96
CA SER A 819 20.80 23.07 1.14
C SER A 819 21.07 22.20 -0.09
N GLU A 820 21.01 20.87 0.05
CA GLU A 820 21.19 19.92 -1.06
C GLU A 820 20.04 20.00 -2.08
N LEU A 821 18.79 20.11 -1.61
CA LEU A 821 17.62 20.33 -2.48
C LEU A 821 17.68 21.67 -3.23
N LEU A 822 18.04 22.76 -2.55
CA LEU A 822 18.20 24.08 -3.18
C LEU A 822 19.38 24.12 -4.17
N LEU A 823 20.44 23.34 -3.91
CA LEU A 823 21.54 23.16 -4.86
C LEU A 823 21.08 22.43 -6.13
N ILE A 824 20.30 21.34 -5.99
CA ILE A 824 19.74 20.59 -7.13
C ILE A 824 18.76 21.47 -7.93
N TRP A 825 17.88 22.20 -7.24
CA TRP A 825 16.95 23.16 -7.84
C TRP A 825 17.70 24.26 -8.61
N GLY A 826 18.71 24.87 -7.99
CA GLY A 826 19.52 25.91 -8.62
C GLY A 826 20.33 25.41 -9.81
N ALA A 827 20.86 24.19 -9.73
CA ALA A 827 21.56 23.52 -10.84
C ALA A 827 20.62 23.16 -12.00
N GLY A 828 19.38 22.75 -11.71
CA GLY A 828 18.35 22.47 -12.71
C GLY A 828 17.95 23.74 -13.48
N TRP A 829 17.73 24.84 -12.76
CA TRP A 829 17.43 26.14 -13.38
C TRP A 829 18.61 26.71 -14.19
N TRP A 830 19.85 26.55 -13.70
CA TRP A 830 21.07 26.87 -14.46
C TRP A 830 21.16 26.06 -15.75
N ALA A 831 20.96 24.74 -15.68
CA ALA A 831 20.98 23.86 -16.84
C ALA A 831 19.87 24.20 -17.84
N LEU A 832 18.65 24.49 -17.37
CA LEU A 832 17.53 24.86 -18.24
C LEU A 832 17.79 26.17 -19.00
N ALA A 833 18.36 27.19 -18.34
CA ALA A 833 18.75 28.43 -19.00
C ALA A 833 19.75 28.18 -20.15
N TRP A 834 20.81 27.40 -19.91
CA TRP A 834 21.82 27.11 -20.93
C TRP A 834 21.35 26.14 -22.03
N VAL A 835 20.60 25.10 -21.68
CA VAL A 835 20.07 24.13 -22.66
C VAL A 835 19.05 24.78 -23.58
N SER A 836 18.15 25.61 -23.04
CA SER A 836 17.20 26.34 -23.88
C SER A 836 17.90 27.36 -24.79
N GLU A 837 18.93 28.07 -24.32
CA GLU A 837 19.72 28.98 -25.15
C GLU A 837 20.42 28.25 -26.32
N VAL A 838 21.10 27.13 -26.04
CA VAL A 838 21.81 26.35 -27.07
C VAL A 838 20.83 25.76 -28.10
N LEU A 839 19.70 25.19 -27.66
CA LEU A 839 18.70 24.62 -28.58
C LEU A 839 17.94 25.68 -29.40
N ARG A 840 17.85 26.93 -28.92
CA ARG A 840 17.23 28.06 -29.63
C ARG A 840 18.16 28.67 -30.70
N PHE A 841 19.47 28.73 -30.44
CA PHE A 841 20.39 29.54 -31.25
C PHE A 841 21.52 28.76 -31.96
N ALA A 842 21.80 27.50 -31.61
CA ALA A 842 22.88 26.72 -32.25
C ALA A 842 22.38 25.85 -33.43
N PRO A 843 23.14 25.77 -34.55
CA PRO A 843 22.83 24.87 -35.67
C PRO A 843 22.74 23.40 -35.27
N ALA A 844 21.78 22.66 -35.84
CA ALA A 844 21.39 21.31 -35.38
C ALA A 844 22.55 20.30 -35.29
N ASN A 845 23.49 20.30 -36.25
CA ASN A 845 24.65 19.42 -36.23
C ASN A 845 25.66 19.78 -35.12
N LEU A 846 25.78 21.07 -34.79
CA LEU A 846 26.66 21.57 -33.73
C LEU A 846 26.03 21.51 -32.33
N GLN A 847 24.71 21.29 -32.20
CA GLN A 847 24.02 21.29 -30.90
C GLN A 847 24.60 20.29 -29.92
N GLY A 848 24.95 19.07 -30.37
CA GLY A 848 25.61 18.06 -29.52
C GLY A 848 26.93 18.56 -28.95
N SER A 849 27.82 19.07 -29.81
CA SER A 849 29.13 19.61 -29.41
C SER A 849 29.02 20.82 -28.48
N TRP A 850 28.08 21.74 -28.73
CA TRP A 850 27.84 22.88 -27.85
C TRP A 850 27.25 22.48 -26.49
N LEU A 851 26.31 21.54 -26.43
CA LEU A 851 25.76 21.03 -25.16
C LEU A 851 26.86 20.36 -24.30
N LEU A 852 27.71 19.54 -24.92
CA LEU A 852 28.87 18.94 -24.24
C LEU A 852 29.86 20.01 -23.74
N LEU A 853 30.16 21.02 -24.56
CA LEU A 853 31.11 22.09 -24.20
C LEU A 853 30.58 22.96 -23.05
N VAL A 854 29.31 23.36 -23.08
CA VAL A 854 28.69 24.19 -22.03
C VAL A 854 28.52 23.39 -20.72
N ALA A 855 28.26 22.08 -20.80
CA ALA A 855 28.30 21.18 -19.64
C ALA A 855 29.71 21.09 -19.04
N ALA A 856 30.75 20.90 -19.86
CA ALA A 856 32.14 20.87 -19.42
C ALA A 856 32.56 22.18 -18.74
N ILE A 857 32.21 23.33 -19.33
CA ILE A 857 32.51 24.66 -18.77
C ILE A 857 31.75 24.88 -17.44
N SER A 858 30.46 24.57 -17.39
CA SER A 858 29.65 24.71 -16.16
C SER A 858 30.23 23.89 -15.01
N VAL A 859 30.58 22.62 -15.27
CA VAL A 859 31.17 21.73 -14.26
C VAL A 859 32.60 22.14 -13.89
N ALA A 860 33.40 22.69 -14.82
CA ALA A 860 34.71 23.25 -14.49
C ALA A 860 34.59 24.44 -13.52
N VAL A 861 33.64 25.35 -13.75
CA VAL A 861 33.34 26.48 -12.84
C VAL A 861 32.86 25.96 -11.48
N TRP A 862 31.92 25.01 -11.45
CA TRP A 862 31.42 24.40 -10.22
C TRP A 862 32.51 23.66 -9.44
N ALA A 863 33.42 22.95 -10.11
CA ALA A 863 34.54 22.26 -9.46
C ALA A 863 35.53 23.24 -8.81
N VAL A 864 35.83 24.36 -9.47
CA VAL A 864 36.67 25.44 -8.89
C VAL A 864 35.97 26.11 -7.70
N LEU A 865 34.66 26.38 -7.80
CA LEU A 865 33.88 26.92 -6.69
C LEU A 865 33.78 25.94 -5.51
N ALA A 866 33.58 24.64 -5.76
CA ALA A 866 33.53 23.61 -4.73
C ALA A 866 34.84 23.56 -3.94
N LEU A 867 35.99 23.57 -4.63
CA LEU A 867 37.32 23.62 -4.01
C LEU A 867 37.52 24.90 -3.19
N ARG A 868 37.17 26.08 -3.73
CA ARG A 868 37.33 27.38 -3.05
C ARG A 868 36.43 27.53 -1.82
N LEU A 869 35.20 27.05 -1.89
CA LEU A 869 34.18 27.18 -0.83
C LEU A 869 34.13 25.96 0.11
N LYS A 870 34.96 24.93 -0.11
CA LYS A 870 34.93 23.63 0.58
C LYS A 870 33.53 22.98 0.56
N TRP A 871 32.80 23.13 -0.55
CA TRP A 871 31.41 22.72 -0.68
C TRP A 871 31.29 21.30 -1.25
N SER A 872 31.16 20.31 -0.35
CA SER A 872 31.07 18.87 -0.69
C SER A 872 29.86 18.52 -1.57
N ALA A 873 28.69 19.13 -1.31
CA ALA A 873 27.51 18.90 -2.14
C ALA A 873 27.67 19.45 -3.58
N LEU A 874 28.34 20.60 -3.77
CA LEU A 874 28.68 21.11 -5.10
C LEU A 874 29.74 20.22 -5.79
N ALA A 875 30.70 19.67 -5.03
CA ALA A 875 31.63 18.67 -5.55
C ALA A 875 30.91 17.40 -6.02
N LEU A 876 29.87 16.94 -5.30
CA LEU A 876 29.01 15.82 -5.71
C LEU A 876 28.22 16.15 -6.98
N LEU A 877 27.67 17.36 -7.10
CA LEU A 877 26.98 17.79 -8.33
C LEU A 877 27.87 17.67 -9.58
N CYS A 878 29.18 17.94 -9.44
CA CYS A 878 30.15 17.81 -10.54
C CYS A 878 30.28 16.38 -11.09
N THR A 879 29.89 15.33 -10.36
CA THR A 879 29.92 13.96 -10.91
C THR A 879 28.80 13.69 -11.92
N LEU A 880 27.82 14.57 -12.06
CA LEU A 880 26.74 14.45 -13.07
C LEU A 880 27.20 14.74 -14.50
N LEU A 881 28.44 15.18 -14.72
CA LEU A 881 28.97 15.45 -16.06
C LEU A 881 28.94 14.20 -16.98
N THR A 882 29.27 13.02 -16.45
CA THR A 882 29.30 11.79 -17.25
C THR A 882 27.91 11.25 -17.63
N PRO A 883 26.89 11.17 -16.75
CA PRO A 883 25.54 10.83 -17.19
C PRO A 883 24.95 11.91 -18.11
N ALA A 884 25.21 13.21 -17.88
CA ALA A 884 24.75 14.27 -18.77
C ALA A 884 25.34 14.14 -20.19
N ALA A 885 26.64 13.90 -20.30
CA ALA A 885 27.29 13.63 -21.59
C ALA A 885 26.78 12.34 -22.25
N GLY A 886 26.47 11.30 -21.46
CA GLY A 886 25.80 10.09 -21.93
C GLY A 886 24.41 10.36 -22.50
N CYS A 887 23.62 11.23 -21.87
CA CYS A 887 22.32 11.65 -22.39
C CYS A 887 22.44 12.41 -23.72
N VAL A 888 23.45 13.28 -23.88
CA VAL A 888 23.70 13.96 -25.16
C VAL A 888 24.12 12.95 -26.24
N LEU A 889 25.02 12.02 -25.95
CA LEU A 889 25.45 10.96 -26.89
C LEU A 889 24.28 10.09 -27.37
N VAL A 890 23.32 9.77 -26.50
CA VAL A 890 22.09 9.05 -26.87
C VAL A 890 21.17 9.93 -27.71
N ALA A 891 21.00 11.20 -27.35
CA ALA A 891 20.17 12.15 -28.11
C ALA A 891 20.71 12.45 -29.52
N THR A 892 22.03 12.38 -29.73
CA THR A 892 22.68 12.50 -31.04
C THR A 892 22.91 11.16 -31.74
N GLY A 893 22.45 10.04 -31.19
CA GLY A 893 22.78 8.71 -31.68
C GLY A 893 22.01 8.30 -32.94
N HIS A 894 22.70 8.20 -34.09
CA HIS A 894 22.17 7.64 -35.34
C HIS A 894 23.08 6.57 -35.94
N SER A 895 22.61 5.84 -36.95
CA SER A 895 23.29 4.66 -37.54
C SER A 895 24.70 4.92 -38.08
N HIS A 896 24.98 6.17 -38.45
CA HIS A 896 26.25 6.67 -39.00
C HIS A 896 26.87 7.77 -38.11
N TYR A 897 26.54 7.82 -36.81
CA TYR A 897 27.09 8.84 -35.90
C TYR A 897 28.61 8.67 -35.75
N HIS A 898 29.35 9.75 -35.99
CA HIS A 898 30.80 9.82 -35.84
C HIS A 898 31.18 10.72 -34.66
N PRO A 899 31.68 10.17 -33.53
CA PRO A 899 31.96 10.96 -32.32
C PRO A 899 32.98 12.10 -32.50
N ALA A 900 33.90 12.01 -33.47
CA ALA A 900 34.93 13.02 -33.68
C ALA A 900 34.54 14.16 -34.64
N ALA A 901 33.47 14.01 -35.44
CA ALA A 901 32.98 15.04 -36.38
C ALA A 901 32.47 16.32 -35.67
N ASP A 902 32.31 17.41 -36.41
CA ASP A 902 31.62 18.65 -35.96
C ASP A 902 32.10 19.20 -34.60
N PHE A 903 33.42 19.29 -34.44
CA PHE A 903 34.12 19.65 -33.18
C PHE A 903 33.89 18.68 -32.01
N GLY A 904 33.24 17.55 -32.24
CA GLY A 904 33.01 16.48 -31.27
C GLY A 904 34.29 15.95 -30.64
N TRP A 905 35.39 15.87 -31.41
CA TRP A 905 36.71 15.51 -30.85
C TRP A 905 37.16 16.45 -29.72
N LEU A 906 36.91 17.75 -29.85
CA LEU A 906 37.26 18.77 -28.86
C LEU A 906 36.28 18.73 -27.69
N ALA A 907 34.98 18.57 -27.97
CA ALA A 907 33.94 18.45 -26.95
C ALA A 907 34.15 17.22 -26.06
N TRP A 908 34.41 16.04 -26.64
CA TRP A 908 34.72 14.81 -25.90
C TRP A 908 36.03 14.92 -25.12
N LEU A 909 37.09 15.50 -25.71
CA LEU A 909 38.34 15.76 -24.99
C LEU A 909 38.12 16.68 -23.79
N ALA A 910 37.32 17.74 -23.93
CA ALA A 910 36.95 18.64 -22.83
C ALA A 910 36.15 17.92 -21.73
N ILE A 911 35.15 17.10 -22.10
CA ILE A 911 34.38 16.26 -21.17
C ILE A 911 35.30 15.34 -20.37
N PHE A 912 36.18 14.58 -21.03
CA PHE A 912 37.09 13.67 -20.35
C PHE A 912 38.14 14.42 -19.51
N ALA A 913 38.66 15.55 -19.98
CA ALA A 913 39.59 16.39 -19.21
C ALA A 913 38.95 16.95 -17.92
N VAL A 914 37.75 17.52 -18.00
CA VAL A 914 37.02 18.04 -16.83
C VAL A 914 36.58 16.90 -15.90
N HIS A 915 36.17 15.76 -16.45
CA HIS A 915 35.87 14.56 -15.65
C HIS A 915 37.09 14.04 -14.89
N PHE A 916 38.23 13.84 -15.55
CA PHE A 916 39.47 13.39 -14.91
C PHE A 916 40.03 14.42 -13.92
N PHE A 917 39.93 15.72 -14.21
CA PHE A 917 40.24 16.79 -13.25
C PHE A 917 39.35 16.68 -12.01
N SER A 918 38.05 16.51 -12.19
CA SER A 918 37.06 16.39 -11.11
C SER A 918 37.34 15.15 -10.25
N LEU A 919 37.52 13.98 -10.86
CA LEU A 919 37.91 12.74 -10.16
C LEU A 919 39.21 12.92 -9.37
N LYS A 920 40.22 13.61 -9.91
CA LYS A 920 41.53 13.76 -9.26
C LYS A 920 41.55 14.84 -8.16
N ARG A 921 40.82 15.94 -8.33
CA ARG A 921 40.84 17.09 -7.40
C ARG A 921 39.72 17.06 -6.35
N LEU A 922 38.53 16.55 -6.69
CA LEU A 922 37.39 16.45 -5.77
C LEU A 922 37.37 15.13 -4.98
N ALA A 923 38.29 14.19 -5.26
CA ALA A 923 38.47 12.91 -4.55
C ALA A 923 38.34 12.95 -3.01
N PRO A 924 38.89 13.94 -2.26
CA PRO A 924 38.77 13.98 -0.80
C PRO A 924 37.43 14.59 -0.31
N MET A 925 36.66 15.23 -1.19
CA MET A 925 35.35 15.84 -0.87
C MET A 925 34.16 14.97 -1.29
N LEU A 926 34.39 13.97 -2.15
CA LEU A 926 33.36 13.08 -2.68
C LEU A 926 33.09 11.88 -1.75
N PRO A 927 31.82 11.54 -1.48
CA PRO A 927 31.45 10.29 -0.84
C PRO A 927 31.99 9.08 -1.60
N ALA A 928 32.46 8.05 -0.88
CA ALA A 928 33.14 6.89 -1.49
C ALA A 928 32.32 6.20 -2.59
N ARG A 929 30.99 6.09 -2.42
CA ARG A 929 30.05 5.57 -3.44
C ARG A 929 30.00 6.45 -4.69
N ALA A 930 29.85 7.77 -4.53
CA ALA A 930 29.77 8.70 -5.66
C ALA A 930 31.08 8.77 -6.45
N ARG A 931 32.23 8.64 -5.77
CA ARG A 931 33.53 8.51 -6.43
C ARG A 931 33.62 7.21 -7.24
N SER A 932 33.22 6.08 -6.64
CA SER A 932 33.11 4.77 -7.29
C SER A 932 32.24 4.83 -8.56
N THR A 933 31.00 5.32 -8.46
CA THR A 933 30.10 5.41 -9.62
C THR A 933 30.61 6.36 -10.68
N ALA A 934 31.24 7.48 -10.31
CA ALA A 934 31.85 8.40 -11.27
C ALA A 934 33.01 7.74 -12.07
N HIS A 935 33.89 6.97 -11.41
CA HIS A 935 34.94 6.21 -12.08
C HIS A 935 34.39 5.12 -13.02
N VAL A 936 33.34 4.39 -12.60
CA VAL A 936 32.68 3.36 -13.42
C VAL A 936 31.97 3.96 -14.65
N LEU A 937 31.12 4.97 -14.44
CA LEU A 937 30.37 5.62 -15.52
C LEU A 937 31.30 6.34 -16.51
N GLY A 938 32.37 6.97 -16.03
CA GLY A 938 33.41 7.54 -16.90
C GLY A 938 34.14 6.49 -17.73
N CYS A 939 34.40 5.31 -17.16
CA CYS A 939 34.98 4.18 -17.90
C CYS A 939 34.04 3.67 -19.00
N TRP A 940 32.74 3.53 -18.72
CA TRP A 940 31.76 3.12 -19.72
C TRP A 940 31.59 4.16 -20.83
N LEU A 941 31.46 5.44 -20.48
CA LEU A 941 31.34 6.52 -21.46
C LEU A 941 32.56 6.57 -22.41
N LEU A 942 33.78 6.46 -21.86
CA LEU A 942 35.01 6.40 -22.65
C LEU A 942 35.06 5.17 -23.55
N MET A 943 34.72 3.98 -23.03
CA MET A 943 34.67 2.76 -23.85
C MET A 943 33.63 2.87 -24.97
N THR A 944 32.43 3.38 -24.71
CA THR A 944 31.38 3.56 -25.73
C THR A 944 31.82 4.51 -26.84
N VAL A 945 32.43 5.65 -26.51
CA VAL A 945 32.93 6.60 -27.52
C VAL A 945 34.03 5.96 -28.39
N LEU A 946 35.00 5.27 -27.77
CA LEU A 946 36.06 4.56 -28.51
C LEU A 946 35.53 3.39 -29.34
N MET A 947 34.49 2.70 -28.87
CA MET A 947 33.84 1.57 -29.53
C MET A 947 32.98 2.00 -30.72
N LEU A 948 32.37 3.18 -30.66
CA LEU A 948 31.73 3.83 -31.81
C LEU A 948 32.76 4.27 -32.86
N GLU A 949 33.88 4.87 -32.44
CA GLU A 949 34.95 5.29 -33.34
C GLU A 949 35.61 4.08 -34.04
N LEU A 950 35.92 3.00 -33.32
CA LEU A 950 36.45 1.75 -33.89
C LEU A 950 35.45 1.11 -34.87
N ARG A 951 34.15 1.14 -34.56
CA ARG A 951 33.10 0.67 -35.46
C ARG A 951 32.99 1.51 -36.74
N TYR A 952 33.17 2.82 -36.65
CA TYR A 952 33.21 3.70 -37.82
C TYR A 952 34.44 3.40 -38.69
N GLY A 953 35.61 3.22 -38.08
CA GLY A 953 36.84 2.82 -38.77
C GLY A 953 36.74 1.45 -39.47
N LEU A 954 36.11 0.46 -38.84
CA LEU A 954 35.89 -0.86 -39.47
C LEU A 954 34.78 -0.85 -40.52
N LEU A 955 33.77 0.03 -40.40
CA LEU A 955 32.74 0.24 -41.44
C LEU A 955 33.36 0.77 -42.74
N LEU A 956 34.37 1.65 -42.66
CA LEU A 956 35.14 2.15 -43.80
C LEU A 956 36.01 1.08 -44.49
N LEU A 957 36.20 -0.09 -43.87
CA LEU A 957 37.00 -1.21 -44.38
C LEU A 957 36.15 -2.38 -44.90
N SER A 958 34.82 -2.30 -44.82
CA SER A 958 33.89 -3.36 -45.23
C SER A 958 32.80 -2.82 -46.17
N GLU A 959 32.85 -3.18 -47.45
CA GLU A 959 31.83 -2.75 -48.43
C GLU A 959 30.44 -3.33 -48.13
N GLN A 960 30.38 -4.52 -47.52
CA GLN A 960 29.15 -5.24 -47.17
C GLN A 960 28.93 -5.39 -45.65
N TYR A 961 27.74 -5.84 -45.24
CA TYR A 961 27.44 -6.11 -43.83
C TYR A 961 27.86 -7.53 -43.44
N ASN A 962 29.12 -7.70 -43.04
CA ASN A 962 29.75 -9.00 -42.78
C ASN A 962 30.33 -9.12 -41.34
N ALA A 963 31.01 -10.23 -41.05
CA ALA A 963 31.60 -10.54 -39.74
C ALA A 963 32.48 -9.43 -39.13
N TRP A 964 33.19 -8.65 -39.95
CA TRP A 964 34.08 -7.58 -39.48
C TRP A 964 33.33 -6.48 -38.70
N ARG A 965 32.08 -6.19 -39.10
CA ARG A 965 31.23 -5.19 -38.42
C ARG A 965 30.64 -5.70 -37.10
N TRP A 966 30.50 -7.02 -36.95
CA TRP A 966 30.18 -7.64 -35.66
C TRP A 966 31.40 -7.63 -34.74
N LEU A 967 32.57 -8.01 -35.26
CA LEU A 967 33.85 -8.07 -34.52
C LEU A 967 34.25 -6.72 -33.92
N ALA A 968 33.94 -5.60 -34.60
CA ALA A 968 34.16 -4.24 -34.11
C ALA A 968 33.61 -3.99 -32.69
N TRP A 969 32.44 -4.58 -32.38
CA TRP A 969 31.80 -4.45 -31.07
C TRP A 969 32.47 -5.31 -29.98
N ALA A 970 33.24 -6.34 -30.33
CA ALA A 970 33.83 -7.29 -29.39
C ALA A 970 35.28 -6.99 -29.01
N ILE A 971 36.08 -6.40 -29.93
CA ILE A 971 37.53 -6.18 -29.71
C ILE A 971 37.79 -5.33 -28.45
N LEU A 972 37.21 -4.13 -28.36
CA LEU A 972 37.47 -3.19 -27.27
C LEU A 972 36.99 -3.75 -25.90
N PRO A 973 35.75 -4.23 -25.76
CA PRO A 973 35.29 -4.94 -24.56
C PRO A 973 36.12 -6.16 -24.18
N GLY A 974 36.46 -7.05 -25.13
CA GLY A 974 37.27 -8.25 -24.87
C GLY A 974 38.67 -7.89 -24.38
N LEU A 975 39.33 -6.93 -25.04
CA LEU A 975 40.63 -6.41 -24.63
C LEU A 975 40.58 -5.76 -23.24
N TYR A 976 39.49 -5.02 -22.92
CA TYR A 976 39.29 -4.45 -21.60
C TYR A 976 39.17 -5.53 -20.51
N LEU A 977 38.37 -6.57 -20.73
CA LEU A 977 38.22 -7.70 -19.80
C LEU A 977 39.56 -8.42 -19.57
N VAL A 978 40.30 -8.72 -20.64
CA VAL A 978 41.63 -9.32 -20.55
C VAL A 978 42.61 -8.41 -19.80
N LEU A 979 42.67 -7.11 -20.13
CA LEU A 979 43.57 -6.15 -19.48
C LEU A 979 43.26 -6.00 -17.98
N MET A 980 41.99 -5.90 -17.60
CA MET A 980 41.55 -5.83 -16.21
C MET A 980 41.71 -7.15 -15.45
N SER A 981 41.78 -8.28 -16.15
CA SER A 981 42.14 -9.58 -15.57
C SER A 981 43.65 -9.74 -15.31
N THR A 982 44.51 -8.83 -15.79
CA THR A 982 45.95 -8.92 -15.50
C THR A 982 46.25 -8.57 -14.03
N PRO A 983 47.20 -9.26 -13.37
CA PRO A 983 47.55 -8.95 -11.98
C PRO A 983 48.28 -7.61 -11.83
N ARG A 984 48.94 -7.12 -12.90
CA ARG A 984 49.79 -5.91 -12.92
C ARG A 984 49.08 -4.66 -12.39
N THR A 985 49.80 -3.86 -11.61
CA THR A 985 49.35 -2.56 -11.10
C THR A 985 49.33 -1.52 -12.23
N LEU A 986 48.15 -1.31 -12.83
CA LEU A 986 47.92 -0.30 -13.85
C LEU A 986 47.99 1.13 -13.26
N PRO A 987 48.41 2.15 -14.03
CA PRO A 987 48.56 3.53 -13.55
C PRO A 987 47.21 4.20 -13.21
N TRP A 988 47.27 5.45 -12.76
CA TRP A 988 46.07 6.28 -12.55
C TRP A 988 45.29 6.45 -13.87
N PRO A 989 43.95 6.32 -13.89
CA PRO A 989 43.03 6.27 -12.75
C PRO A 989 42.84 4.89 -12.10
N VAL A 990 43.29 3.80 -12.72
CA VAL A 990 43.01 2.43 -12.24
C VAL A 990 43.65 2.15 -10.89
N SER A 991 44.88 2.61 -10.65
CA SER A 991 45.57 2.47 -9.35
C SER A 991 44.81 3.07 -8.16
N ALA A 992 43.98 4.10 -8.38
CA ALA A 992 43.24 4.76 -7.31
C ALA A 992 42.00 3.98 -6.87
N GLN A 993 41.40 3.19 -7.76
CA GLN A 993 40.18 2.43 -7.52
C GLN A 993 40.17 1.08 -8.27
N PRO A 994 41.10 0.15 -7.97
CA PRO A 994 41.30 -1.06 -8.76
C PRO A 994 40.06 -1.97 -8.80
N ARG A 995 39.30 -2.07 -7.70
CA ARG A 995 38.02 -2.83 -7.63
C ARG A 995 36.96 -2.28 -8.58
N GLU A 996 36.91 -0.96 -8.76
CA GLU A 996 35.88 -0.30 -9.56
C GLU A 996 36.08 -0.61 -11.05
N TYR A 997 37.32 -0.52 -11.54
CA TYR A 997 37.66 -0.93 -12.91
C TYR A 997 37.63 -2.46 -13.09
N ARG A 998 38.31 -3.21 -12.20
CA ARG A 998 38.46 -4.67 -12.38
C ARG A 998 37.20 -5.49 -12.09
N VAL A 999 36.23 -4.98 -11.34
CA VAL A 999 35.00 -5.73 -11.00
C VAL A 999 33.75 -4.97 -11.44
N TYR A 1000 33.52 -3.74 -10.97
CA TYR A 1000 32.23 -3.07 -11.17
C TYR A 1000 32.01 -2.55 -12.60
N ALA A 1001 33.02 -1.99 -13.25
CA ALA A 1001 32.96 -1.60 -14.66
C ALA A 1001 33.04 -2.81 -15.60
N ALA A 1002 33.80 -3.84 -15.21
CA ALA A 1002 34.00 -5.06 -15.99
C ALA A 1002 32.81 -6.03 -15.98
N ALA A 1003 32.09 -6.20 -14.87
CA ALA A 1003 31.02 -7.20 -14.78
C ALA A 1003 29.85 -6.96 -15.77
N PRO A 1004 29.31 -5.73 -15.93
CA PRO A 1004 28.32 -5.46 -16.97
C PRO A 1004 28.89 -5.56 -18.37
N MET A 1005 30.19 -5.28 -18.57
CA MET A 1005 30.83 -5.47 -19.87
C MET A 1005 30.98 -6.96 -20.23
N ALA A 1006 31.29 -7.83 -19.26
CA ALA A 1006 31.28 -9.27 -19.43
C ALA A 1006 29.87 -9.82 -19.73
N LEU A 1007 28.83 -9.25 -19.10
CA LEU A 1007 27.43 -9.61 -19.38
C LEU A 1007 26.99 -9.12 -20.76
N LEU A 1008 27.37 -7.91 -21.18
CA LEU A 1008 27.13 -7.39 -22.53
C LEU A 1008 27.85 -8.23 -23.59
N MET A 1009 29.08 -8.67 -23.33
CA MET A 1009 29.82 -9.56 -24.22
C MET A 1009 29.24 -10.98 -24.25
N LEU A 1010 28.67 -11.48 -23.15
CA LEU A 1010 27.93 -12.73 -23.15
C LEU A 1010 26.64 -12.59 -23.98
N GLY A 1011 25.88 -11.50 -23.81
CA GLY A 1011 24.70 -11.20 -24.63
C GLY A 1011 25.03 -11.07 -26.11
N TRP A 1012 26.10 -10.33 -26.45
CA TRP A 1012 26.63 -10.21 -27.81
C TRP A 1012 27.07 -11.56 -28.38
N PHE A 1013 27.74 -12.41 -27.60
CA PHE A 1013 28.16 -13.75 -28.02
C PHE A 1013 26.96 -14.64 -28.38
N TRP A 1014 25.89 -14.62 -27.58
CA TRP A 1014 24.67 -15.40 -27.88
C TRP A 1014 23.90 -14.81 -29.07
N LEU A 1015 23.71 -13.49 -29.12
CA LEU A 1015 23.05 -12.78 -30.23
C LEU A 1015 23.76 -13.01 -31.57
N THR A 1016 25.09 -12.90 -31.58
CA THR A 1016 25.92 -13.13 -32.76
C THR A 1016 25.86 -14.59 -33.18
N ASN A 1017 25.79 -15.53 -32.23
CA ASN A 1017 25.64 -16.93 -32.58
C ASN A 1017 24.31 -17.26 -33.27
N THR A 1018 23.20 -16.63 -32.85
CA THR A 1018 21.87 -16.86 -33.45
C THR A 1018 21.64 -16.12 -34.77
N PHE A 1019 22.24 -14.94 -34.97
CA PHE A 1019 21.92 -14.06 -36.11
C PHE A 1019 23.04 -13.88 -37.15
N SER A 1020 24.24 -14.46 -36.97
CA SER A 1020 25.31 -14.41 -37.96
C SER A 1020 25.59 -15.77 -38.60
N ASP A 1021 25.56 -15.76 -39.93
CA ASP A 1021 25.86 -16.82 -40.90
C ASP A 1021 27.34 -17.23 -40.97
N GLY A 1022 28.24 -16.35 -40.53
CA GLY A 1022 29.69 -16.51 -40.62
C GLY A 1022 30.33 -15.87 -41.86
N ASN A 1023 29.63 -15.08 -42.68
CA ASN A 1023 30.26 -14.50 -43.88
C ASN A 1023 31.41 -13.54 -43.51
N SER A 1024 32.61 -13.83 -44.01
CA SER A 1024 33.87 -13.12 -43.72
C SER A 1024 34.57 -12.52 -44.95
N GLU A 1025 33.86 -12.35 -46.08
CA GLU A 1025 34.39 -11.75 -47.31
C GLU A 1025 35.32 -10.54 -47.02
N PRO A 1026 36.53 -10.47 -47.61
CA PRO A 1026 37.06 -11.34 -48.68
C PRO A 1026 37.72 -12.66 -48.21
N LEU A 1027 37.66 -13.02 -46.92
CA LEU A 1027 38.26 -14.26 -46.43
C LEU A 1027 37.30 -15.46 -46.57
N PRO A 1028 37.77 -16.65 -47.01
CA PRO A 1028 36.95 -17.85 -47.10
C PRO A 1028 36.58 -18.41 -45.73
N TYR A 1029 35.38 -18.98 -45.60
CA TYR A 1029 34.92 -19.60 -44.36
C TYR A 1029 35.70 -20.90 -44.07
N ILE A 1030 36.51 -20.86 -43.01
CA ILE A 1030 37.17 -22.01 -42.41
C ILE A 1030 36.72 -22.11 -40.95
N PRO A 1031 36.10 -23.23 -40.51
CA PRO A 1031 35.70 -23.44 -39.13
C PRO A 1031 36.84 -23.15 -38.13
N LEU A 1032 36.51 -22.50 -37.02
CA LEU A 1032 37.43 -22.05 -35.95
C LEU A 1032 38.47 -20.97 -36.34
N LEU A 1033 38.73 -20.70 -37.63
CA LEU A 1033 39.71 -19.71 -38.09
C LEU A 1033 39.10 -18.43 -38.67
N ASN A 1034 37.79 -18.42 -38.91
CA ASN A 1034 37.06 -17.24 -39.35
C ASN A 1034 37.09 -16.09 -38.31
N PRO A 1035 37.17 -14.81 -38.71
CA PRO A 1035 37.16 -13.66 -37.81
C PRO A 1035 36.02 -13.63 -36.78
N LEU A 1036 34.83 -14.15 -37.13
CA LEU A 1036 33.69 -14.24 -36.23
C LEU A 1036 33.92 -15.23 -35.09
N GLU A 1037 34.30 -16.47 -35.42
CA GLU A 1037 34.66 -17.53 -34.49
C GLU A 1037 35.80 -17.11 -33.56
N LEU A 1038 36.83 -16.46 -34.11
CA LEU A 1038 37.94 -15.90 -33.33
C LEU A 1038 37.46 -14.79 -32.37
N GLY A 1039 36.55 -13.91 -32.82
CA GLY A 1039 35.93 -12.88 -31.97
C GLY A 1039 35.06 -13.47 -30.85
N LEU A 1040 34.26 -14.49 -31.16
CA LEU A 1040 33.43 -15.22 -30.19
C LEU A 1040 34.29 -15.93 -29.13
N LEU A 1041 35.35 -16.62 -29.55
CA LEU A 1041 36.29 -17.28 -28.65
C LEU A 1041 37.10 -16.28 -27.81
N PHE A 1042 37.52 -15.14 -28.39
CA PHE A 1042 38.21 -14.08 -27.65
C PHE A 1042 37.31 -13.40 -26.61
N ALA A 1043 36.04 -13.11 -26.95
CA ALA A 1043 35.06 -12.60 -26.00
C ALA A 1043 34.80 -13.59 -24.85
N LEU A 1044 34.57 -14.88 -25.17
CA LEU A 1044 34.36 -15.93 -24.17
C LEU A 1044 35.59 -16.16 -23.28
N PHE A 1045 36.80 -16.09 -23.85
CA PHE A 1045 38.06 -16.14 -23.11
C PHE A 1045 38.21 -14.94 -22.17
N GLY A 1046 37.94 -13.72 -22.66
CA GLY A 1046 37.94 -12.49 -21.85
C GLY A 1046 36.98 -12.59 -20.66
N ILE A 1047 35.75 -13.05 -20.90
CA ILE A 1047 34.75 -13.32 -19.85
C ILE A 1047 35.27 -14.36 -18.85
N TYR A 1048 35.82 -15.48 -19.32
CA TYR A 1048 36.28 -16.59 -18.46
C TYR A 1048 37.46 -16.18 -17.56
N VAL A 1049 38.51 -15.58 -18.13
CA VAL A 1049 39.72 -15.17 -17.38
C VAL A 1049 39.38 -14.04 -16.41
N TRP A 1050 38.53 -13.08 -16.83
CA TRP A 1050 37.99 -12.06 -15.94
C TRP A 1050 37.19 -12.67 -14.78
N ALA A 1051 36.20 -13.52 -15.06
CA ALA A 1051 35.31 -14.07 -14.04
C ALA A 1051 36.06 -14.91 -13.00
N ARG A 1052 37.10 -15.65 -13.42
CA ARG A 1052 37.99 -16.37 -12.52
C ARG A 1052 38.71 -15.42 -11.55
N ASN A 1053 39.37 -14.39 -12.07
CA ASN A 1053 40.12 -13.44 -11.25
C ASN A 1053 39.18 -12.58 -10.35
N ALA A 1054 37.98 -12.24 -10.83
CA ALA A 1054 36.98 -11.53 -10.04
C ALA A 1054 36.46 -12.34 -8.83
N VAL A 1055 36.37 -13.68 -8.96
CA VAL A 1055 36.07 -14.58 -7.84
C VAL A 1055 37.24 -14.65 -6.87
N GLU A 1056 38.48 -14.75 -7.35
CA GLU A 1056 39.71 -14.75 -6.51
C GLU A 1056 39.89 -13.43 -5.71
N GLN A 1057 39.34 -12.31 -6.20
CA GLN A 1057 39.35 -11.00 -5.51
C GLN A 1057 38.16 -10.75 -4.54
N THR A 1058 37.23 -11.69 -4.38
CA THR A 1058 35.99 -11.50 -3.60
C THR A 1058 35.89 -12.50 -2.43
N THR A 1059 35.37 -12.06 -1.27
CA THR A 1059 35.48 -12.83 -0.01
C THR A 1059 34.67 -14.13 0.02
N ASN A 1060 35.07 -15.01 0.95
CA ASN A 1060 34.85 -16.48 1.00
C ASN A 1060 33.42 -17.05 0.79
N ARG A 1061 32.36 -16.23 0.74
CA ARG A 1061 31.00 -16.70 0.39
C ARG A 1061 30.81 -17.00 -1.11
N TRP A 1062 31.75 -16.60 -1.97
CA TRP A 1062 31.56 -16.57 -3.44
C TRP A 1062 31.99 -17.83 -4.20
N ASN A 1063 32.44 -18.91 -3.52
CA ASN A 1063 32.87 -20.16 -4.17
C ASN A 1063 31.83 -20.74 -5.15
N ARG A 1064 30.52 -20.67 -4.81
CA ARG A 1064 29.43 -21.12 -5.72
C ARG A 1064 29.43 -20.39 -7.06
N ILE A 1065 29.83 -19.11 -7.09
CA ILE A 1065 29.84 -18.29 -8.31
C ILE A 1065 31.02 -18.67 -9.22
N GLY A 1066 32.12 -19.19 -8.68
CA GLY A 1066 33.18 -19.83 -9.47
C GLY A 1066 32.66 -21.04 -10.27
N TYR A 1067 31.76 -21.84 -9.69
CA TYR A 1067 31.08 -22.94 -10.40
C TYR A 1067 30.06 -22.45 -11.42
N VAL A 1068 29.27 -21.41 -11.08
CA VAL A 1068 28.31 -20.79 -12.02
C VAL A 1068 29.03 -20.18 -13.24
N ALA A 1069 30.18 -19.52 -13.05
CA ALA A 1069 30.99 -19.01 -14.15
C ALA A 1069 31.55 -20.13 -15.05
N GLN A 1070 32.02 -21.24 -14.44
CA GLN A 1070 32.43 -22.44 -15.19
C GLN A 1070 31.25 -23.08 -15.96
N LEU A 1071 30.04 -23.10 -15.39
CA LEU A 1071 28.83 -23.60 -16.03
C LEU A 1071 28.40 -22.71 -17.21
N ILE A 1072 28.33 -21.39 -17.02
CA ILE A 1072 27.98 -20.42 -18.08
C ILE A 1072 28.97 -20.50 -19.23
N ALA A 1073 30.28 -20.58 -18.95
CA ALA A 1073 31.30 -20.75 -19.97
C ALA A 1073 31.15 -22.10 -20.71
N GLY A 1074 30.88 -23.19 -19.99
CA GLY A 1074 30.66 -24.52 -20.58
C GLY A 1074 29.42 -24.59 -21.47
N VAL A 1075 28.28 -24.04 -21.04
CA VAL A 1075 27.04 -23.98 -21.83
C VAL A 1075 27.22 -23.07 -23.05
N SER A 1076 27.91 -21.94 -22.91
CA SER A 1076 28.22 -21.04 -24.03
C SER A 1076 29.17 -21.69 -25.05
N LEU A 1077 30.14 -22.49 -24.59
CA LEU A 1077 31.03 -23.26 -25.47
C LEU A 1077 30.30 -24.40 -26.19
N PHE A 1078 29.37 -25.08 -25.51
CA PHE A 1078 28.50 -26.09 -26.13
C PHE A 1078 27.57 -25.48 -27.20
N ALA A 1079 27.02 -24.30 -26.93
CA ALA A 1079 26.25 -23.54 -27.90
C ALA A 1079 27.09 -23.06 -29.10
N PHE A 1080 28.33 -22.61 -28.86
CA PHE A 1080 29.28 -22.29 -29.93
C PHE A 1080 29.57 -23.49 -30.83
N PHE A 1081 29.88 -24.67 -30.28
CA PHE A 1081 30.10 -25.87 -31.11
C PHE A 1081 28.83 -26.32 -31.86
N THR A 1082 27.65 -26.12 -31.26
CA THR A 1082 26.35 -26.37 -31.92
C THR A 1082 26.13 -25.43 -33.11
N ALA A 1083 26.38 -24.12 -32.94
CA ALA A 1083 26.27 -23.13 -34.00
C ALA A 1083 27.38 -23.28 -35.07
N LEU A 1084 28.58 -23.73 -34.68
CA LEU A 1084 29.68 -24.03 -35.60
C LEU A 1084 29.31 -25.17 -36.57
N VAL A 1085 28.63 -26.21 -36.10
CA VAL A 1085 28.09 -27.27 -36.98
C VAL A 1085 27.07 -26.69 -37.97
N MET A 1086 26.17 -25.81 -37.50
CA MET A 1086 25.16 -25.15 -38.35
C MET A 1086 25.78 -24.25 -39.41
N ARG A 1087 26.74 -23.38 -39.04
CA ARG A 1087 27.48 -22.54 -40.02
C ARG A 1087 28.31 -23.38 -40.98
N THR A 1088 28.93 -24.46 -40.53
CA THR A 1088 29.72 -25.33 -41.41
C THR A 1088 28.83 -26.08 -42.41
N ALA A 1089 27.64 -26.54 -42.00
CA ALA A 1089 26.65 -27.09 -42.93
C ALA A 1089 26.11 -26.01 -43.91
N HIS A 1090 25.95 -24.77 -43.47
CA HIS A 1090 25.55 -23.67 -44.34
C HIS A 1090 26.62 -23.33 -45.39
N GLN A 1091 27.86 -23.13 -44.95
CA GLN A 1091 28.96 -22.60 -45.75
C GLN A 1091 29.66 -23.66 -46.63
N TRP A 1092 29.50 -24.97 -46.33
CA TRP A 1092 30.13 -26.06 -47.09
C TRP A 1092 29.13 -27.02 -47.77
N MET A 1093 27.83 -26.97 -47.42
CA MET A 1093 26.79 -27.88 -47.96
C MET A 1093 25.54 -27.14 -48.45
N ASP A 1094 25.63 -25.80 -48.64
CA ASP A 1094 24.56 -24.90 -49.13
C ASP A 1094 23.21 -24.99 -48.39
N VAL A 1095 23.20 -25.46 -47.14
CA VAL A 1095 21.99 -25.49 -46.30
C VAL A 1095 21.63 -24.04 -45.91
N PRO A 1096 20.42 -23.52 -46.18
CA PRO A 1096 20.07 -22.15 -45.79
C PRO A 1096 20.21 -21.93 -44.27
N TYR A 1097 20.79 -20.80 -43.85
CA TYR A 1097 20.98 -20.46 -42.43
C TYR A 1097 19.67 -19.95 -41.78
N ALA A 1098 18.62 -20.77 -41.88
CA ALA A 1098 17.32 -20.57 -41.25
C ALA A 1098 17.04 -21.75 -40.32
N LEU A 1099 16.46 -21.48 -39.14
CA LEU A 1099 16.37 -22.46 -38.05
C LEU A 1099 15.63 -23.74 -38.46
N ASP A 1100 14.53 -23.63 -39.20
CA ASP A 1100 13.73 -24.78 -39.63
C ASP A 1100 14.50 -25.65 -40.64
N ALA A 1101 15.09 -25.04 -41.68
CA ALA A 1101 15.92 -25.73 -42.68
C ALA A 1101 17.18 -26.39 -42.06
N LEU A 1102 17.77 -25.78 -41.03
CA LEU A 1102 18.87 -26.36 -40.26
C LEU A 1102 18.41 -27.56 -39.40
N LEU A 1103 17.19 -27.55 -38.87
CA LEU A 1103 16.67 -28.66 -38.06
C LEU A 1103 16.15 -29.84 -38.91
N ASP A 1104 15.57 -29.59 -40.07
CA ASP A 1104 15.13 -30.62 -41.01
C ASP A 1104 16.32 -31.32 -41.72
N SER A 1105 17.49 -30.66 -41.78
CA SER A 1105 18.68 -31.21 -42.41
C SER A 1105 19.27 -32.40 -41.65
N MET A 1106 19.15 -33.60 -42.23
CA MET A 1106 19.75 -34.84 -41.72
C MET A 1106 21.26 -34.71 -41.45
N PHE A 1107 21.99 -33.93 -42.28
CA PHE A 1107 23.41 -33.67 -42.08
C PHE A 1107 23.70 -32.86 -40.82
N VAL A 1108 22.89 -31.83 -40.54
CA VAL A 1108 22.98 -31.06 -39.29
C VAL A 1108 22.61 -31.95 -38.10
N GLN A 1109 21.52 -32.73 -38.19
CA GLN A 1109 21.10 -33.61 -37.10
C GLN A 1109 22.16 -34.66 -36.74
N ALA A 1110 22.78 -35.29 -37.74
CA ALA A 1110 23.89 -36.22 -37.55
C ALA A 1110 25.14 -35.53 -36.98
N GLY A 1111 25.53 -34.37 -37.55
CA GLY A 1111 26.68 -33.58 -37.09
C GLY A 1111 26.54 -33.14 -35.63
N LEU A 1112 25.34 -32.68 -35.23
CA LEU A 1112 25.03 -32.33 -33.85
C LEU A 1112 25.10 -33.57 -32.93
N SER A 1113 24.50 -34.70 -33.31
CA SER A 1113 24.57 -35.92 -32.50
C SER A 1113 26.01 -36.42 -32.32
N ILE A 1114 26.86 -36.33 -33.34
CA ILE A 1114 28.30 -36.65 -33.26
C ILE A 1114 29.02 -35.67 -32.32
N VAL A 1115 28.90 -34.37 -32.54
CA VAL A 1115 29.62 -33.34 -31.75
C VAL A 1115 29.17 -33.33 -30.29
N TRP A 1116 27.87 -33.49 -30.01
CA TRP A 1116 27.36 -33.60 -28.63
C TRP A 1116 27.88 -34.86 -27.94
N THR A 1117 27.97 -36.00 -28.65
CA THR A 1117 28.55 -37.24 -28.10
C THR A 1117 30.04 -37.08 -27.79
N LEU A 1118 30.82 -36.44 -28.67
CA LEU A 1118 32.24 -36.14 -28.45
C LEU A 1118 32.45 -35.20 -27.26
N ILE A 1119 31.63 -34.15 -27.12
CA ILE A 1119 31.66 -33.24 -25.97
C ILE A 1119 31.30 -34.00 -24.68
N ALA A 1120 30.26 -34.82 -24.69
CA ALA A 1120 29.82 -35.58 -23.52
C ALA A 1120 30.89 -36.58 -23.06
N LEU A 1121 31.48 -37.34 -23.99
CA LEU A 1121 32.59 -38.25 -23.73
C LEU A 1121 33.82 -37.49 -23.18
N GLY A 1122 34.16 -36.34 -23.76
CA GLY A 1122 35.23 -35.46 -23.26
C GLY A 1122 34.99 -34.95 -21.84
N LEU A 1123 33.73 -34.62 -21.48
CA LEU A 1123 33.34 -34.23 -20.12
C LEU A 1123 33.41 -35.41 -19.14
N MET A 1124 33.01 -36.62 -19.54
CA MET A 1124 33.09 -37.81 -18.69
C MET A 1124 34.54 -38.24 -18.45
N ILE A 1125 35.36 -38.33 -19.50
CA ILE A 1125 36.80 -38.63 -19.39
C ILE A 1125 37.51 -37.53 -18.58
N GLY A 1126 37.26 -36.25 -18.87
CA GLY A 1126 37.85 -35.13 -18.14
C GLY A 1126 37.39 -35.06 -16.67
N GLY A 1127 36.15 -35.41 -16.37
CA GLY A 1127 35.60 -35.51 -15.03
C GLY A 1127 36.19 -36.68 -14.23
N HIS A 1128 36.43 -37.82 -14.87
CA HIS A 1128 37.13 -38.97 -14.30
C HIS A 1128 38.60 -38.63 -14.00
N LEU A 1129 39.37 -38.19 -15.01
CA LEU A 1129 40.80 -37.86 -14.91
C LEU A 1129 41.11 -36.71 -13.93
N ARG A 1130 40.14 -35.83 -13.64
CA ARG A 1130 40.29 -34.72 -12.67
C ARG A 1130 39.54 -34.96 -11.36
N HIS A 1131 39.02 -36.18 -11.16
CA HIS A 1131 38.20 -36.59 -10.00
C HIS A 1131 37.05 -35.63 -9.66
N ARG A 1132 36.45 -34.98 -10.67
CA ARG A 1132 35.32 -34.06 -10.53
C ARG A 1132 34.02 -34.77 -10.91
N ARG A 1133 33.40 -35.41 -9.93
CA ARG A 1133 32.10 -36.12 -10.04
C ARG A 1133 31.00 -35.26 -10.68
N GLU A 1134 30.96 -33.96 -10.39
CA GLU A 1134 30.01 -33.01 -10.99
C GLU A 1134 30.16 -32.90 -12.52
N VAL A 1135 31.39 -32.75 -13.02
CA VAL A 1135 31.69 -32.64 -14.46
C VAL A 1135 31.38 -33.96 -15.18
N TRP A 1136 31.68 -35.09 -14.53
CA TRP A 1136 31.30 -36.42 -15.01
C TRP A 1136 29.78 -36.57 -15.12
N LEU A 1137 29.02 -36.12 -14.11
CA LEU A 1137 27.56 -36.19 -14.10
C LEU A 1137 26.93 -35.30 -15.20
N VAL A 1138 27.49 -34.11 -15.48
CA VAL A 1138 27.05 -33.27 -16.60
C VAL A 1138 27.27 -33.99 -17.94
N GLY A 1139 28.40 -34.68 -18.12
CA GLY A 1139 28.64 -35.52 -19.30
C GLY A 1139 27.64 -36.67 -19.41
N ALA A 1140 27.36 -37.39 -18.31
CA ALA A 1140 26.38 -38.47 -18.29
C ALA A 1140 24.94 -37.99 -18.59
N VAL A 1141 24.55 -36.82 -18.07
CA VAL A 1141 23.26 -36.18 -18.41
C VAL A 1141 23.22 -35.76 -19.88
N LEU A 1142 24.32 -35.26 -20.44
CA LEU A 1142 24.36 -34.93 -21.87
C LEU A 1142 24.24 -36.18 -22.75
N ILE A 1143 24.84 -37.32 -22.38
CA ILE A 1143 24.58 -38.61 -23.05
C ILE A 1143 23.12 -39.02 -22.90
N ALA A 1144 22.51 -38.88 -21.71
CA ALA A 1144 21.08 -39.16 -21.53
C ALA A 1144 20.17 -38.26 -22.37
N VAL A 1145 20.56 -36.99 -22.62
CA VAL A 1145 19.86 -36.07 -23.53
C VAL A 1145 20.07 -36.44 -25.00
N VAL A 1146 21.28 -36.85 -25.42
CA VAL A 1146 21.49 -37.41 -26.77
C VAL A 1146 20.65 -38.66 -26.97
N VAL A 1147 20.66 -39.59 -26.01
CA VAL A 1147 19.78 -40.76 -25.94
C VAL A 1147 18.30 -40.38 -26.06
N ALA A 1148 17.85 -39.36 -25.33
CA ALA A 1148 16.46 -38.90 -25.40
C ALA A 1148 16.12 -38.19 -26.72
N LYS A 1149 17.09 -37.56 -27.39
CA LYS A 1149 16.94 -37.01 -28.75
C LYS A 1149 16.78 -38.15 -29.77
N LEU A 1150 17.69 -39.13 -29.76
CA LEU A 1150 17.61 -40.36 -30.55
C LEU A 1150 16.31 -41.14 -30.26
N PHE A 1151 15.74 -40.98 -29.06
CA PHE A 1151 14.39 -41.44 -28.78
C PHE A 1151 13.33 -40.52 -29.43
N PHE A 1152 13.02 -39.36 -28.86
CA PHE A 1152 11.83 -38.58 -29.25
C PHE A 1152 11.87 -38.00 -30.67
N VAL A 1153 13.03 -37.57 -31.16
CA VAL A 1153 13.15 -36.89 -32.47
C VAL A 1153 13.22 -37.90 -33.61
N GLU A 1154 13.81 -39.08 -33.39
CA GLU A 1154 13.94 -40.11 -34.43
C GLU A 1154 12.81 -41.16 -34.39
N LEU A 1155 12.10 -41.34 -33.25
CA LEU A 1155 10.88 -42.17 -33.20
C LEU A 1155 9.67 -41.52 -33.87
N SER A 1156 9.57 -40.19 -33.96
CA SER A 1156 8.39 -39.52 -34.53
C SER A 1156 8.10 -39.97 -35.97
N ASN A 1157 9.14 -40.40 -36.69
CA ASN A 1157 9.08 -40.89 -38.06
C ASN A 1157 8.96 -42.43 -38.21
N ARG A 1158 8.92 -43.25 -37.14
CA ARG A 1158 8.87 -44.73 -37.28
C ARG A 1158 7.97 -45.45 -36.26
N GLY A 1159 7.30 -46.51 -36.73
CA GLY A 1159 6.26 -47.24 -36.00
C GLY A 1159 6.71 -48.01 -34.75
N GLY A 1160 5.74 -48.45 -33.95
CA GLY A 1160 5.90 -48.87 -32.55
C GLY A 1160 6.88 -50.01 -32.24
N LEU A 1161 7.32 -50.81 -33.22
CA LEU A 1161 8.35 -51.85 -33.01
C LEU A 1161 9.76 -51.22 -32.90
N ALA A 1162 10.04 -50.13 -33.63
CA ALA A 1162 11.30 -49.40 -33.54
C ALA A 1162 11.53 -48.80 -32.14
N ARG A 1163 10.45 -48.47 -31.41
CA ARG A 1163 10.48 -48.01 -30.02
C ARG A 1163 11.15 -49.03 -29.09
N ILE A 1164 10.87 -50.32 -29.28
CA ILE A 1164 11.44 -51.41 -28.48
C ILE A 1164 12.93 -51.59 -28.80
N VAL A 1165 13.30 -51.57 -30.07
CA VAL A 1165 14.70 -51.70 -30.51
C VAL A 1165 15.54 -50.50 -30.05
N SER A 1166 14.99 -49.28 -30.09
CA SER A 1166 15.66 -48.07 -29.59
C SER A 1166 15.94 -48.14 -28.09
N PHE A 1167 14.99 -48.63 -27.26
CA PHE A 1167 15.25 -48.87 -25.83
C PHE A 1167 16.42 -49.84 -25.58
N ILE A 1168 16.57 -50.88 -26.42
CA ILE A 1168 17.68 -51.84 -26.31
C ILE A 1168 19.01 -51.19 -26.72
N GLY A 1169 19.05 -50.47 -27.85
CA GLY A 1169 20.25 -49.77 -28.31
C GLY A 1169 20.75 -48.70 -27.34
N VAL A 1170 19.81 -47.95 -26.74
CA VAL A 1170 20.07 -47.02 -25.62
C VAL A 1170 20.68 -47.74 -24.43
N GLY A 1171 20.14 -48.89 -24.05
CA GLY A 1171 20.68 -49.72 -22.96
C GLY A 1171 22.14 -50.14 -23.20
N VAL A 1172 22.48 -50.55 -24.43
CA VAL A 1172 23.85 -50.92 -24.81
C VAL A 1172 24.80 -49.71 -24.78
N LEU A 1173 24.37 -48.54 -25.28
CA LEU A 1173 25.18 -47.33 -25.28
C LEU A 1173 25.56 -46.87 -23.86
N LEU A 1174 24.59 -46.92 -22.93
CA LEU A 1174 24.83 -46.61 -21.51
C LEU A 1174 25.81 -47.61 -20.86
N LEU A 1175 25.80 -48.88 -21.29
CA LEU A 1175 26.67 -49.94 -20.79
C LEU A 1175 28.13 -49.72 -21.22
N VAL A 1176 28.37 -49.31 -22.48
CA VAL A 1176 29.71 -48.92 -22.98
C VAL A 1176 30.24 -47.69 -22.25
N VAL A 1177 29.39 -46.69 -22.02
CA VAL A 1177 29.74 -45.46 -21.27
C VAL A 1177 30.12 -45.77 -19.82
N GLY A 1178 29.41 -46.70 -19.17
CA GLY A 1178 29.72 -47.16 -17.82
C GLY A 1178 31.07 -47.87 -17.67
N TYR A 1179 31.61 -48.44 -18.75
CA TYR A 1179 32.92 -49.08 -18.77
C TYR A 1179 34.09 -48.09 -18.88
N PHE A 1180 34.02 -47.13 -19.82
CA PHE A 1180 35.15 -46.25 -20.14
C PHE A 1180 35.35 -45.06 -19.19
N ALA A 1181 34.33 -44.68 -18.40
CA ALA A 1181 34.44 -43.59 -17.44
C ALA A 1181 33.67 -43.92 -16.16
N PRO A 1182 34.28 -44.57 -15.15
CA PRO A 1182 33.61 -44.87 -13.89
C PRO A 1182 33.40 -43.60 -13.03
N LEU A 1183 32.36 -43.64 -12.19
CA LEU A 1183 31.94 -42.54 -11.32
C LEU A 1183 32.97 -42.24 -10.20
N PRO A 1184 33.51 -41.02 -10.07
CA PRO A 1184 34.46 -40.69 -9.00
C PRO A 1184 33.85 -40.83 -7.58
N PRO A 1185 34.63 -41.30 -6.59
CA PRO A 1185 34.15 -41.49 -5.22
C PRO A 1185 33.77 -40.15 -4.54
N LYS A 1186 32.82 -40.21 -3.59
CA LYS A 1186 32.41 -39.04 -2.80
C LYS A 1186 33.52 -38.72 -1.77
N ARG A 1187 33.89 -37.45 -1.62
CA ARG A 1187 34.82 -37.04 -0.55
C ARG A 1187 34.15 -37.25 0.83
N PRO A 1188 34.90 -37.66 1.87
CA PRO A 1188 34.38 -37.64 3.24
C PRO A 1188 34.13 -36.19 3.68
N GLU A 1189 33.10 -36.00 4.49
CA GLU A 1189 32.83 -34.73 5.16
C GLU A 1189 33.77 -34.61 6.38
N PRO A 1190 34.31 -33.41 6.69
CA PRO A 1190 35.14 -33.24 7.87
C PRO A 1190 34.31 -33.45 9.13
N ALA A 1191 34.79 -34.28 10.05
CA ALA A 1191 34.17 -34.43 11.36
C ALA A 1191 34.22 -33.10 12.12
N VAL A 1192 33.14 -32.78 12.84
CA VAL A 1192 33.12 -31.65 13.77
C VAL A 1192 33.92 -32.04 15.01
N ASP A 1193 34.89 -31.23 15.40
CA ASP A 1193 35.72 -31.46 16.57
C ASP A 1193 34.85 -31.53 17.84
N ALA A 1194 34.95 -32.64 18.57
CA ALA A 1194 34.37 -32.77 19.91
C ALA A 1194 35.39 -32.27 20.94
N GLU A 1195 34.94 -31.46 21.90
CA GLU A 1195 35.82 -30.96 22.97
C GLU A 1195 36.39 -32.11 23.82
N PRO A 1196 37.67 -32.06 24.22
CA PRO A 1196 38.27 -33.08 25.06
C PRO A 1196 37.70 -33.02 26.49
N PRO A 1197 37.51 -34.16 27.18
CA PRO A 1197 36.91 -34.19 28.50
C PRO A 1197 37.81 -33.54 29.56
N MET A 1198 37.22 -32.64 30.36
CA MET A 1198 37.86 -32.07 31.55
C MET A 1198 38.10 -33.16 32.62
N PRO A 1199 39.19 -33.10 33.39
CA PRO A 1199 39.56 -34.14 34.36
C PRO A 1199 38.68 -34.12 35.61
N VAL A 1200 38.47 -35.31 36.19
CA VAL A 1200 37.82 -35.45 37.50
C VAL A 1200 38.77 -35.02 38.60
N SER A 1201 38.40 -33.99 39.38
CA SER A 1201 39.09 -33.63 40.60
C SER A 1201 38.57 -34.48 41.78
N GLU A 1202 39.42 -35.34 42.32
CA GLU A 1202 39.14 -35.99 43.61
C GLU A 1202 39.09 -34.94 44.73
N GLY A 1203 38.15 -35.11 45.66
CA GLY A 1203 38.04 -34.27 46.85
C GLY A 1203 38.61 -34.97 48.08
N VAL A 1204 39.63 -34.37 48.70
CA VAL A 1204 40.08 -34.69 50.06
C VAL A 1204 40.09 -33.40 50.88
N SER A 1205 39.85 -33.51 52.19
CA SER A 1205 39.66 -32.39 53.12
C SER A 1205 40.95 -31.64 53.49
N SER A 1206 40.74 -30.40 53.99
CA SER A 1206 41.68 -29.39 54.50
C SER A 1206 42.20 -28.40 53.46
#